data_AF-A0A1H7JPX8-F1
#
_entry.id   AF-A0A1H7JPX8-F1
#
_cell.length_a   1.000
_cell.length_b   1.000
_cell.length_c   1.000
_cell.angle_alpha   90.00
_cell.angle_beta   90.00
_cell.angle_gamma   90.00
#
_symmetry.space_group_name_H-M   'P 1'
#
loop_
_entity.id
_entity.type
_entity.pdbx_description
1 polymer ?
#
loop_
_entity_poly.entity_id
_entity_poly.type
_entity_poly.pdbx_seq_one_letter_code
_entity_poly.pdbx_strand_id
1 'polypeptide(L)'
;MKRHAPRFLGGIALALALSTPLLVVQSAKATPLGGNSSVNARPDVVPALQQWEGGTGSFELREHSRIVLAKKQVKELDDQGTRLSAEIEQVTGRKLDVSPRTPQDGDIVLSIDPALAGPGGARFAEEGYTLTVTDHNVTIAAPTATGVYYGTRSLLQILLLDDGRDSLPVGRAVDWPNYKVRGFMLDVGRRFFTADYIRDYLRLMGWFKLNQLQLHLNDNGFKGNKPSWSQVQAGFRLKTDNPELAGLASADGAYDRADWDSFEDTAAANGVTIIPEIDAPAHSLAFIRFRPSLGLNNGESDHLDLSKPETTAFMKSVFDEFVPWFRSPDVHFGADEYTVDKPRYKTYFNEMAAHIRALGKHPRAWGSLSIMAANTDGYDRDVTMNSWNNGWYGPQAIKRDGYSFINTNDALLYIVPFAGYYHGRGLDGKYLYDQWEPHVFPGGQSVAPGDPRLLGAMSAVWNDLTEATYTELDVHGLVEPTFGVLAQKMWSGATSGVPYSAFLGTVRKLGVGPGLTKVSTTLTASASGEVSLGKQATASAGEAAAAFDGARTTKWASGPGDKAWLQVDLGKPFAISEVELDWAPEYGRDYDILVSRDGENWSTVARRTGREAAGADTLAFEPVTARHVRLVGTQAGRRHDGYALWSMRVLEVPDLALHRPTTASSSEVPSLAPENATDGDPRTRWASAYRDGEWIQVDLGSPQTVQRVLLDWETASGRDYDIQVSDDAASWKTVLSVRDRPEGARVDELTFAPVTARYVRMQGVKRTSSFGYSLHSFEIRSLSPQPDPA
;
A
#
# COMPACT_ATOMS: atom_id res chain seq x y z
N MET A 1 13.63 95.32 -0.53
CA MET A 1 12.66 96.27 0.04
C MET A 1 12.05 95.65 1.29
N LYS A 2 12.07 96.39 2.43
CA LYS A 2 11.12 96.46 3.57
C LYS A 2 10.55 95.14 4.14
N ARG A 3 10.46 94.86 5.45
CA ARG A 3 10.77 95.51 6.77
C ARG A 3 10.51 94.39 7.83
N HIS A 4 11.05 94.28 9.04
CA HIS A 4 11.96 95.06 9.92
C HIS A 4 12.79 94.05 10.79
N ALA A 5 13.71 94.54 11.63
CA ALA A 5 14.24 93.83 12.82
C ALA A 5 13.73 94.54 14.10
N PRO A 6 13.84 93.98 15.34
CA PRO A 6 15.10 94.11 16.08
C PRO A 6 15.48 93.03 17.15
N ARG A 7 16.80 92.90 17.35
CA ARG A 7 17.61 92.76 18.60
C ARG A 7 17.06 92.05 19.87
N PHE A 8 17.96 91.26 20.49
CA PHE A 8 18.55 91.34 21.87
C PHE A 8 18.78 89.89 22.40
N LEU A 9 19.74 89.50 23.26
CA LEU A 9 21.11 89.89 23.68
C LEU A 9 21.50 88.90 24.81
N GLY A 10 22.74 88.36 24.84
CA GLY A 10 23.26 87.50 25.94
C GLY A 10 22.88 86.01 25.84
N GLY A 11 23.63 85.04 26.39
CA GLY A 11 24.95 85.09 27.05
C GLY A 11 25.13 83.96 28.08
N ILE A 12 26.24 83.21 28.02
CA ILE A 12 26.84 82.38 29.11
C ILE A 12 25.93 81.25 29.67
N ALA A 13 26.03 79.99 29.22
CA ALA A 13 26.99 78.94 29.63
C ALA A 13 26.96 78.52 31.13
N LEU A 14 26.52 77.28 31.44
CA LEU A 14 27.28 76.33 32.29
C LEU A 14 26.70 74.87 32.34
N ALA A 15 27.63 73.90 32.43
CA ALA A 15 27.60 72.60 33.13
C ALA A 15 26.48 71.52 32.98
N LEU A 16 26.97 70.33 32.59
CA LEU A 16 26.67 68.97 33.10
C LEU A 16 25.25 68.60 33.59
N ALA A 17 24.69 67.56 32.97
CA ALA A 17 24.43 66.27 33.63
C ALA A 17 24.26 65.14 32.60
N LEU A 18 24.89 63.98 32.83
CA LEU A 18 24.63 62.75 32.10
C LEU A 18 23.50 61.99 32.80
N SER A 19 22.34 61.84 32.15
CA SER A 19 21.29 60.92 32.58
C SER A 19 20.70 60.21 31.35
N THR A 20 20.90 58.89 31.30
CA THR A 20 20.30 58.01 30.28
C THR A 20 18.86 57.68 30.64
N PRO A 21 17.85 58.01 29.82
CA PRO A 21 16.50 57.48 29.98
C PRO A 21 16.39 56.08 29.34
N LEU A 22 15.72 55.16 30.04
CA LEU A 22 15.21 53.93 29.40
C LEU A 22 14.20 54.32 28.32
N LEU A 23 14.41 53.86 27.09
CA LEU A 23 13.34 53.85 26.08
C LEU A 23 12.52 52.56 26.21
N VAL A 24 11.23 52.73 26.50
CA VAL A 24 10.24 51.67 26.33
C VAL A 24 10.03 51.45 24.84
N VAL A 25 10.46 50.30 24.33
CA VAL A 25 10.18 49.89 22.95
C VAL A 25 8.73 49.42 22.87
N GLN A 26 7.84 50.26 22.32
CA GLN A 26 6.55 49.79 21.83
C GLN A 26 6.79 48.89 20.62
N SER A 27 6.22 47.69 20.64
CA SER A 27 6.24 46.78 19.50
C SER A 27 5.46 47.38 18.34
N ALA A 28 6.18 47.75 17.28
CA ALA A 28 5.55 48.13 16.02
C ALA A 28 4.78 46.93 15.46
N LYS A 29 3.49 47.12 15.15
CA LYS A 29 2.72 46.12 14.41
C LYS A 29 3.42 45.86 13.08
N ALA A 30 3.76 44.61 12.81
CA ALA A 30 4.28 44.21 11.51
C ALA A 30 3.25 44.55 10.43
N THR A 31 3.65 45.37 9.47
CA THR A 31 2.92 45.52 8.21
C THR A 31 3.02 44.18 7.48
N PRO A 32 1.91 43.56 7.01
CA PRO A 32 2.00 42.31 6.28
C PRO A 32 2.82 42.53 5.02
N LEU A 33 3.90 41.76 4.86
CA LEU A 33 4.63 41.65 3.61
C LEU A 33 3.66 41.13 2.54
N GLY A 34 3.62 41.80 1.39
CA GLY A 34 2.68 41.45 0.31
C GLY A 34 2.85 40.00 -0.11
N GLY A 35 1.78 39.21 0.02
CA GLY A 35 1.80 37.81 -0.36
C GLY A 35 1.97 37.65 -1.87
N ASN A 36 3.06 37.02 -2.30
CA ASN A 36 3.05 36.30 -3.57
C ASN A 36 2.05 35.15 -3.43
N SER A 37 0.84 35.32 -3.94
CA SER A 37 -0.17 34.26 -4.01
C SER A 37 0.27 33.22 -5.05
N SER A 38 1.14 32.29 -4.64
CA SER A 38 1.59 31.19 -5.49
C SER A 38 0.40 30.33 -5.89
N VAL A 39 0.35 29.96 -7.17
CA VAL A 39 -0.61 29.00 -7.69
C VAL A 39 -0.39 27.64 -7.01
N ASN A 40 -1.46 27.02 -6.52
CA ASN A 40 -1.39 25.77 -5.80
C ASN A 40 -0.87 24.63 -6.71
N ALA A 41 0.11 23.88 -6.20
CA ALA A 41 0.58 22.66 -6.82
C ALA A 41 -0.55 21.61 -6.93
N ARG A 42 -0.32 20.59 -7.78
CA ARG A 42 -1.23 19.42 -7.85
C ARG A 42 -1.22 18.72 -6.48
N PRO A 43 -2.37 18.41 -5.88
CA PRO A 43 -2.42 17.62 -4.66
C PRO A 43 -1.86 16.22 -4.89
N ASP A 44 -1.10 15.71 -3.92
CA ASP A 44 -0.68 14.31 -3.91
C ASP A 44 -1.89 13.41 -3.65
N VAL A 45 -2.13 12.46 -4.54
CA VAL A 45 -3.13 11.39 -4.43
C VAL A 45 -2.61 10.16 -5.18
N VAL A 46 -3.08 8.96 -4.80
CA VAL A 46 -2.75 7.70 -5.47
C VAL A 46 -4.04 6.99 -5.87
N PRO A 47 -4.32 6.80 -7.18
CA PRO A 47 -3.55 7.28 -8.32
C PRO A 47 -3.60 8.81 -8.50
N ALA A 48 -2.52 9.37 -9.05
CA ALA A 48 -2.37 10.79 -9.34
C ALA A 48 -3.41 11.29 -10.35
N LEU A 49 -3.92 12.50 -10.11
CA LEU A 49 -4.89 13.17 -10.98
C LEU A 49 -4.33 13.34 -12.40
N GLN A 50 -5.12 13.04 -13.44
CA GLN A 50 -4.76 13.31 -14.85
C GLN A 50 -4.47 14.80 -15.07
N GLN A 51 -5.41 15.67 -14.71
CA GLN A 51 -5.34 17.12 -14.92
C GLN A 51 -5.57 17.88 -13.61
N TRP A 52 -4.84 18.98 -13.43
CA TRP A 52 -4.99 19.92 -12.32
C TRP A 52 -4.72 21.35 -12.79
N GLU A 53 -5.67 22.24 -12.51
CA GLU A 53 -5.58 23.68 -12.68
C GLU A 53 -5.60 24.32 -11.29
N GLY A 54 -4.43 24.73 -10.79
CA GLY A 54 -4.31 25.34 -9.46
C GLY A 54 -4.93 26.73 -9.40
N GLY A 55 -5.63 27.01 -8.30
CA GLY A 55 -6.00 28.36 -7.89
C GLY A 55 -5.02 28.90 -6.85
N THR A 56 -5.49 29.77 -5.96
CA THR A 56 -4.71 30.36 -4.87
C THR A 56 -5.45 30.27 -3.54
N GLY A 57 -4.75 29.93 -2.46
CA GLY A 57 -5.36 29.77 -1.13
C GLY A 57 -5.97 28.39 -0.90
N SER A 58 -6.67 28.22 0.21
CA SER A 58 -7.28 26.94 0.63
C SER A 58 -8.79 27.07 0.87
N PHE A 59 -9.46 25.93 0.75
CA PHE A 59 -10.74 25.65 1.40
C PHE A 59 -10.45 25.03 2.77
N GLU A 60 -11.19 25.44 3.79
CA GLU A 60 -11.08 24.92 5.15
C GLU A 60 -12.36 24.20 5.56
N LEU A 61 -12.25 22.93 5.95
CA LEU A 61 -13.34 22.07 6.40
C LEU A 61 -13.76 22.44 7.83
N ARG A 62 -15.01 22.85 8.00
CA ARG A 62 -15.53 23.47 9.22
C ARG A 62 -16.32 22.46 10.06
N GLU A 63 -16.47 22.75 11.35
CA GLU A 63 -17.32 21.98 12.27
C GLU A 63 -18.81 21.95 11.85
N HIS A 64 -19.24 22.89 11.01
CA HIS A 64 -20.60 22.96 10.47
C HIS A 64 -20.64 22.78 8.93
N SER A 65 -19.58 22.24 8.35
CA SER A 65 -19.57 21.76 6.96
C SER A 65 -20.61 20.65 6.79
N ARG A 66 -21.13 20.50 5.56
CA ARG A 66 -22.15 19.50 5.24
C ARG A 66 -21.82 18.83 3.90
N ILE A 67 -22.37 17.64 3.72
CA ILE A 67 -22.37 16.96 2.42
C ILE A 67 -23.71 17.24 1.75
N VAL A 68 -23.69 18.04 0.70
CA VAL A 68 -24.88 18.45 -0.04
C VAL A 68 -25.07 17.58 -1.27
N LEU A 69 -26.21 16.89 -1.31
CA LEU A 69 -26.60 16.08 -2.46
C LEU A 69 -27.36 16.94 -3.46
N ALA A 70 -26.96 16.90 -4.74
CA ALA A 70 -27.66 17.61 -5.80
C ALA A 70 -29.16 17.24 -5.82
N LYS A 71 -30.03 18.25 -5.85
CA LYS A 71 -31.46 18.12 -5.50
C LYS A 71 -32.26 17.10 -6.33
N LYS A 72 -31.83 16.75 -7.54
CA LYS A 72 -32.48 15.75 -8.41
C LYS A 72 -31.89 14.36 -8.29
N GLN A 73 -30.81 14.20 -7.52
CA GLN A 73 -29.96 13.02 -7.42
C GLN A 73 -29.86 12.51 -5.96
N VAL A 74 -30.74 12.99 -5.08
CA VAL A 74 -30.70 12.67 -3.63
C VAL A 74 -30.80 11.17 -3.40
N LYS A 75 -31.70 10.47 -4.11
CA LYS A 75 -31.90 9.02 -3.92
C LYS A 75 -30.69 8.22 -4.43
N GLU A 76 -30.09 8.66 -5.53
CA GLU A 76 -28.95 8.04 -6.19
C GLU A 76 -27.64 8.23 -5.42
N LEU A 77 -27.58 9.21 -4.52
CA LEU A 77 -26.40 9.59 -3.76
C LEU A 77 -26.55 9.48 -2.23
N ASP A 78 -27.70 9.07 -1.69
CA ASP A 78 -27.97 9.07 -0.24
C ASP A 78 -27.00 8.16 0.52
N ASP A 79 -26.82 6.93 0.03
CA ASP A 79 -25.86 5.96 0.57
C ASP A 79 -24.41 6.47 0.44
N GLN A 80 -24.06 7.08 -0.69
CA GLN A 80 -22.73 7.65 -0.92
C GLN A 80 -22.44 8.86 -0.02
N GLY A 81 -23.43 9.73 0.22
CA GLY A 81 -23.33 10.87 1.10
C GLY A 81 -23.21 10.46 2.57
N THR A 82 -24.03 9.50 3.00
CA THR A 82 -23.99 8.92 4.35
C THR A 82 -22.66 8.22 4.60
N ARG A 83 -22.19 7.44 3.62
CA ARG A 83 -20.86 6.81 3.66
C ARG A 83 -19.75 7.86 3.74
N LEU A 84 -19.77 8.88 2.88
CA LEU A 84 -18.76 9.94 2.88
C LEU A 84 -18.73 10.70 4.22
N SER A 85 -19.88 10.91 4.87
CA SER A 85 -19.93 11.49 6.23
C SER A 85 -19.13 10.65 7.22
N ALA A 86 -19.37 9.33 7.25
CA ALA A 86 -18.66 8.41 8.14
C ALA A 86 -17.16 8.29 7.79
N GLU A 87 -16.79 8.35 6.51
CA GLU A 87 -15.39 8.31 6.08
C GLU A 87 -14.65 9.63 6.36
N ILE A 88 -15.31 10.78 6.28
CA ILE A 88 -14.75 12.06 6.75
C ILE A 88 -14.63 12.06 8.28
N GLU A 89 -15.58 11.47 9.02
CA GLU A 89 -15.47 11.30 10.47
C GLU A 89 -14.25 10.42 10.85
N GLN A 90 -13.96 9.38 10.06
CA GLN A 90 -12.75 8.54 10.22
C GLN A 90 -11.44 9.19 9.76
N VAL A 91 -11.45 10.03 8.72
CA VAL A 91 -10.23 10.69 8.23
C VAL A 91 -9.89 11.93 9.08
N THR A 92 -10.88 12.75 9.41
CA THR A 92 -10.69 14.10 9.97
C THR A 92 -11.12 14.23 11.43
N GLY A 93 -11.86 13.25 11.97
CA GLY A 93 -12.53 13.39 13.27
C GLY A 93 -13.75 14.33 13.27
N ARG A 94 -14.15 14.88 12.11
CA ARG A 94 -15.28 15.80 11.96
C ARG A 94 -16.48 15.07 11.37
N LYS A 95 -17.64 15.16 12.03
CA LYS A 95 -18.90 14.60 11.53
C LYS A 95 -19.68 15.65 10.75
N LEU A 96 -20.02 15.34 9.49
CA LEU A 96 -20.73 16.25 8.59
C LEU A 96 -22.17 15.78 8.36
N ASP A 97 -23.14 16.67 8.49
CA ASP A 97 -24.53 16.36 8.14
C ASP A 97 -24.70 16.15 6.63
N VAL A 98 -25.45 15.13 6.23
CA VAL A 98 -25.91 14.96 4.84
C VAL A 98 -27.17 15.79 4.63
N SER A 99 -27.24 16.57 3.54
CA SER A 99 -28.30 17.55 3.33
C SER A 99 -28.78 17.65 1.86
N PRO A 100 -30.08 17.53 1.58
CA PRO A 100 -30.66 17.80 0.26
C PRO A 100 -30.97 19.30 0.05
N ARG A 101 -30.40 20.19 0.88
CA ARG A 101 -30.63 21.64 0.85
C ARG A 101 -29.68 22.31 -0.16
N THR A 102 -29.89 23.60 -0.43
CA THR A 102 -28.96 24.40 -1.24
C THR A 102 -27.54 24.39 -0.61
N PRO A 103 -26.46 24.32 -1.42
CA PRO A 103 -25.10 24.57 -0.96
C PRO A 103 -24.92 25.95 -0.31
N GLN A 104 -23.97 26.01 0.61
CA GLN A 104 -23.52 27.17 1.39
C GLN A 104 -21.99 27.13 1.51
N ASP A 105 -21.42 28.24 1.99
CA ASP A 105 -20.00 28.33 2.33
C ASP A 105 -19.60 27.29 3.39
N GLY A 106 -18.62 26.45 3.07
CA GLY A 106 -18.14 25.33 3.86
C GLY A 106 -18.69 23.96 3.43
N ASP A 107 -19.59 23.87 2.45
CA ASP A 107 -20.14 22.56 2.04
C ASP A 107 -19.25 21.82 1.02
N ILE A 108 -19.41 20.48 1.02
CA ILE A 108 -18.98 19.57 -0.04
C ILE A 108 -20.22 19.18 -0.85
N VAL A 109 -20.22 19.34 -2.16
CA VAL A 109 -21.36 19.06 -3.05
C VAL A 109 -21.10 17.82 -3.90
N LEU A 110 -22.03 16.87 -3.91
CA LEU A 110 -22.00 15.68 -4.76
C LEU A 110 -23.06 15.77 -5.86
N SER A 111 -22.68 15.51 -7.12
CA SER A 111 -23.59 15.61 -8.27
C SER A 111 -23.32 14.56 -9.35
N ILE A 112 -24.38 13.96 -9.87
CA ILE A 112 -24.35 13.13 -11.09
C ILE A 112 -24.93 13.95 -12.26
N ASP A 113 -24.16 14.12 -13.32
CA ASP A 113 -24.56 14.74 -14.58
C ASP A 113 -24.15 13.86 -15.77
N PRO A 114 -25.06 13.00 -16.29
CA PRO A 114 -24.76 12.12 -17.41
C PRO A 114 -24.39 12.82 -18.72
N ALA A 115 -24.57 14.15 -18.83
CA ALA A 115 -24.13 14.93 -19.98
C ALA A 115 -22.71 15.52 -19.81
N LEU A 116 -22.09 15.36 -18.64
CA LEU A 116 -20.74 15.84 -18.36
C LEU A 116 -19.73 15.09 -19.24
N ALA A 117 -19.00 15.84 -20.07
CA ALA A 117 -17.97 15.29 -20.94
C ALA A 117 -16.56 15.68 -20.45
N GLY A 118 -15.58 14.82 -20.74
CA GLY A 118 -14.18 15.03 -20.38
C GLY A 118 -13.22 14.32 -21.35
N PRO A 119 -11.90 14.59 -21.26
CA PRO A 119 -10.93 14.17 -22.27
C PRO A 119 -10.78 12.65 -22.43
N GLY A 120 -11.15 11.87 -21.41
CA GLY A 120 -11.08 10.40 -21.42
C GLY A 120 -12.14 9.69 -22.26
N GLY A 121 -13.06 10.42 -22.92
CA GLY A 121 -14.11 9.83 -23.77
C GLY A 121 -14.97 8.83 -23.00
N ALA A 122 -15.11 7.59 -23.51
CA ALA A 122 -15.86 6.53 -22.85
C ALA A 122 -15.36 6.22 -21.42
N ARG A 123 -14.04 6.25 -21.17
CA ARG A 123 -13.48 6.02 -19.82
C ARG A 123 -13.85 7.14 -18.84
N PHE A 124 -13.98 8.38 -19.34
CA PHE A 124 -14.52 9.48 -18.53
C PHE A 124 -16.02 9.32 -18.31
N ALA A 125 -16.78 8.91 -19.33
CA ALA A 125 -18.22 8.66 -19.23
C ALA A 125 -18.59 7.50 -18.30
N GLU A 126 -17.74 6.47 -18.17
CA GLU A 126 -17.94 5.34 -17.25
C GLU A 126 -17.47 5.67 -15.82
N GLU A 127 -16.25 6.21 -15.66
CA GLU A 127 -15.53 6.26 -14.37
C GLU A 127 -14.90 7.63 -14.03
N GLY A 128 -14.99 8.62 -14.92
CA GLY A 128 -14.34 9.91 -14.75
C GLY A 128 -15.12 10.89 -13.87
N TYR A 129 -14.42 11.88 -13.34
CA TYR A 129 -15.00 12.91 -12.48
C TYR A 129 -14.27 14.26 -12.59
N THR A 130 -14.90 15.28 -12.03
CA THR A 130 -14.29 16.58 -11.78
C THR A 130 -14.36 16.88 -10.27
N LEU A 131 -13.25 17.38 -9.72
CA LEU A 131 -13.17 17.87 -8.33
C LEU A 131 -12.81 19.36 -8.42
N THR A 132 -13.70 20.24 -7.98
CA THR A 132 -13.48 21.69 -7.98
C THR A 132 -13.49 22.19 -6.55
N VAL A 133 -12.37 22.77 -6.11
CA VAL A 133 -12.18 23.36 -4.78
C VAL A 133 -12.13 24.87 -4.95
N THR A 134 -13.02 25.57 -4.25
CA THR A 134 -13.03 27.04 -4.10
C THR A 134 -12.87 27.38 -2.62
N ASP A 135 -12.46 28.60 -2.30
CA ASP A 135 -12.42 29.12 -0.93
C ASP A 135 -13.79 29.09 -0.21
N HIS A 136 -14.88 29.00 -0.96
CA HIS A 136 -16.24 28.85 -0.45
C HIS A 136 -16.73 27.39 -0.31
N ASN A 137 -16.47 26.52 -1.28
CA ASN A 137 -17.01 25.14 -1.30
C ASN A 137 -16.19 24.17 -2.16
N VAL A 138 -16.42 22.87 -1.92
CA VAL A 138 -15.92 21.78 -2.76
C VAL A 138 -17.07 21.19 -3.58
N THR A 139 -16.85 20.89 -4.85
CA THR A 139 -17.82 20.19 -5.72
C THR A 139 -17.18 18.99 -6.40
N ILE A 140 -17.80 17.81 -6.25
CA ILE A 140 -17.50 16.60 -7.01
C ILE A 140 -18.67 16.36 -7.99
N ALA A 141 -18.37 16.36 -9.29
CA ALA A 141 -19.35 16.10 -10.34
C ALA A 141 -18.83 15.06 -11.35
N ALA A 142 -19.66 14.07 -11.67
CA ALA A 142 -19.32 12.96 -12.57
C ALA A 142 -20.52 12.48 -13.39
N PRO A 143 -20.31 11.74 -14.50
CA PRO A 143 -21.40 11.15 -15.29
C PRO A 143 -22.12 9.98 -14.60
N THR A 144 -21.45 9.32 -13.65
CA THR A 144 -21.94 8.13 -12.94
C THR A 144 -21.71 8.24 -11.43
N ALA A 145 -22.45 7.46 -10.64
CA ALA A 145 -22.20 7.30 -9.20
C ALA A 145 -20.80 6.73 -8.91
N THR A 146 -20.24 5.90 -9.81
CA THR A 146 -18.86 5.39 -9.72
C THR A 146 -17.84 6.52 -9.83
N GLY A 147 -18.02 7.44 -10.79
CA GLY A 147 -17.17 8.63 -10.90
C GLY A 147 -17.27 9.54 -9.68
N VAL A 148 -18.49 9.75 -9.13
CA VAL A 148 -18.65 10.50 -7.86
C VAL A 148 -17.86 9.82 -6.74
N TYR A 149 -18.00 8.50 -6.57
CA TYR A 149 -17.24 7.73 -5.58
C TYR A 149 -15.73 7.88 -5.75
N TYR A 150 -15.19 7.75 -6.97
CA TYR A 150 -13.75 7.95 -7.22
C TYR A 150 -13.30 9.40 -6.95
N GLY A 151 -14.15 10.40 -7.17
CA GLY A 151 -13.92 11.77 -6.72
C GLY A 151 -13.85 11.89 -5.20
N THR A 152 -14.69 11.17 -4.46
CA THR A 152 -14.60 11.14 -2.98
C THR A 152 -13.31 10.49 -2.49
N ARG A 153 -12.76 9.51 -3.21
CA ARG A 153 -11.46 8.91 -2.83
C ARG A 153 -10.35 9.95 -2.87
N SER A 154 -10.27 10.73 -3.94
CA SER A 154 -9.27 11.79 -4.05
C SER A 154 -9.48 12.89 -3.00
N LEU A 155 -10.72 13.29 -2.72
CA LEU A 155 -11.04 14.22 -1.62
C LEU A 155 -10.50 13.72 -0.28
N LEU A 156 -10.79 12.47 0.09
CA LEU A 156 -10.38 11.87 1.35
C LEU A 156 -8.85 11.69 1.43
N GLN A 157 -8.18 11.35 0.32
CA GLN A 157 -6.72 11.25 0.27
C GLN A 157 -6.04 12.61 0.46
N ILE A 158 -6.57 13.69 -0.11
CA ILE A 158 -6.05 15.05 0.10
C ILE A 158 -6.17 15.43 1.59
N LEU A 159 -7.35 15.22 2.19
CA LEU A 159 -7.56 15.45 3.62
C LEU A 159 -6.67 14.58 4.52
N LEU A 160 -6.37 13.34 4.12
CA LEU A 160 -5.52 12.44 4.91
C LEU A 160 -4.01 12.80 4.83
N LEU A 161 -3.60 13.52 3.79
CA LEU A 161 -2.22 13.97 3.58
C LEU A 161 -1.96 15.40 4.07
N ASP A 162 -3.02 16.17 4.35
CA ASP A 162 -2.95 17.42 5.10
C ASP A 162 -2.65 17.16 6.60
N ASP A 163 -1.81 17.99 7.21
CA ASP A 163 -1.41 17.80 8.62
C ASP A 163 -2.55 18.14 9.60
N GLY A 164 -3.41 19.10 9.25
CA GLY A 164 -4.62 19.45 10.03
C GLY A 164 -5.81 18.51 9.78
N ARG A 165 -5.77 17.82 8.63
CA ARG A 165 -6.84 17.02 8.04
C ARG A 165 -8.14 17.80 7.83
N ASP A 166 -8.01 19.07 7.49
CA ASP A 166 -9.12 19.99 7.24
C ASP A 166 -8.90 20.96 6.07
N SER A 167 -7.68 21.10 5.56
CA SER A 167 -7.40 22.00 4.43
C SER A 167 -7.41 21.29 3.08
N LEU A 168 -7.92 21.97 2.04
CA LEU A 168 -7.78 21.57 0.63
C LEU A 168 -7.29 22.75 -0.23
N PRO A 169 -6.31 22.58 -1.11
CA PRO A 169 -5.87 23.64 -2.00
C PRO A 169 -6.96 24.00 -3.03
N VAL A 170 -7.23 25.29 -3.19
CA VAL A 170 -8.12 25.82 -4.24
C VAL A 170 -7.59 25.44 -5.63
N GLY A 171 -8.47 24.96 -6.51
CA GLY A 171 -8.14 24.53 -7.87
C GLY A 171 -9.17 23.54 -8.43
N ARG A 172 -8.90 23.02 -9.63
CA ARG A 172 -9.81 22.12 -10.36
C ARG A 172 -9.07 20.92 -10.94
N ALA A 173 -9.57 19.73 -10.64
CA ALA A 173 -9.16 18.48 -11.27
C ALA A 173 -10.19 17.99 -12.29
N VAL A 174 -9.69 17.34 -13.35
CA VAL A 174 -10.47 16.50 -14.27
C VAL A 174 -9.70 15.19 -14.39
N ASP A 175 -10.35 14.08 -14.06
CA ASP A 175 -9.64 12.82 -13.80
C ASP A 175 -10.41 11.59 -14.31
N TRP A 176 -9.68 10.60 -14.82
CA TRP A 176 -10.20 9.38 -15.44
C TRP A 176 -9.09 8.33 -15.62
N PRO A 177 -9.42 7.03 -15.74
CA PRO A 177 -8.41 5.98 -15.90
C PRO A 177 -7.88 5.83 -17.35
N ASN A 178 -6.63 5.39 -17.48
CA ASN A 178 -6.00 5.02 -18.75
C ASN A 178 -6.46 3.64 -19.25
N TYR A 179 -6.83 2.72 -18.36
CA TYR A 179 -7.28 1.37 -18.71
C TYR A 179 -8.63 1.02 -18.07
N LYS A 180 -9.45 0.24 -18.80
CA LYS A 180 -10.80 -0.17 -18.37
C LYS A 180 -10.75 -1.23 -17.29
N VAL A 181 -9.81 -2.17 -17.38
CA VAL A 181 -9.60 -3.22 -16.37
C VAL A 181 -8.42 -2.83 -15.50
N ARG A 182 -8.67 -2.75 -14.19
CA ARG A 182 -7.67 -2.43 -13.16
C ARG A 182 -7.78 -3.49 -12.08
N GLY A 183 -7.23 -4.66 -12.39
CA GLY A 183 -7.60 -5.90 -11.75
C GLY A 183 -6.67 -6.36 -10.63
N PHE A 184 -7.23 -7.21 -9.76
CA PHE A 184 -6.50 -8.09 -8.86
C PHE A 184 -7.18 -9.46 -8.86
N MET A 185 -6.41 -10.54 -8.81
CA MET A 185 -6.89 -11.93 -8.73
C MET A 185 -6.40 -12.57 -7.43
N LEU A 186 -7.29 -13.30 -6.76
CA LEU A 186 -7.00 -14.04 -5.53
C LEU A 186 -7.45 -15.50 -5.66
N ASP A 187 -6.50 -16.42 -5.52
CA ASP A 187 -6.74 -17.85 -5.35
C ASP A 187 -7.35 -18.13 -3.98
N VAL A 188 -8.68 -18.16 -3.92
CA VAL A 188 -9.43 -18.63 -2.75
C VAL A 188 -9.70 -20.14 -2.81
N GLY A 189 -9.48 -20.79 -3.96
CA GLY A 189 -9.66 -22.22 -4.17
C GLY A 189 -8.71 -23.06 -3.31
N ARG A 190 -7.40 -22.87 -3.48
CA ARG A 190 -6.36 -23.58 -2.72
C ARG A 190 -6.35 -23.22 -1.23
N ARG A 191 -6.77 -22.01 -0.86
CA ARG A 191 -6.76 -21.52 0.53
C ARG A 191 -7.98 -20.65 0.82
N PHE A 192 -8.77 -21.00 1.83
CA PHE A 192 -9.92 -20.20 2.23
C PHE A 192 -9.49 -18.82 2.79
N PHE A 193 -10.16 -17.77 2.33
CA PHE A 193 -10.10 -16.43 2.91
C PHE A 193 -11.47 -16.11 3.50
N THR A 194 -11.48 -15.41 4.63
CA THR A 194 -12.72 -15.08 5.34
C THR A 194 -13.53 -14.01 4.61
N ALA A 195 -14.85 -14.05 4.80
CA ALA A 195 -15.76 -13.07 4.22
C ALA A 195 -15.43 -11.61 4.57
N ASP A 196 -14.93 -11.34 5.79
CA ASP A 196 -14.45 -10.01 6.18
C ASP A 196 -13.23 -9.55 5.38
N TYR A 197 -12.27 -10.45 5.13
CA TYR A 197 -11.09 -10.13 4.33
C TYR A 197 -11.46 -9.80 2.88
N ILE A 198 -12.39 -10.54 2.27
CA ILE A 198 -12.89 -10.25 0.92
C ILE A 198 -13.56 -8.87 0.87
N ARG A 199 -14.42 -8.54 1.85
CA ARG A 199 -15.07 -7.21 1.95
C ARG A 199 -14.06 -6.08 2.13
N ASP A 200 -13.01 -6.29 2.93
CA ASP A 200 -11.94 -5.32 3.10
C ASP A 200 -11.09 -5.13 1.84
N TYR A 201 -10.78 -6.21 1.11
CA TYR A 201 -10.08 -6.10 -0.17
C TYR A 201 -10.88 -5.30 -1.21
N LEU A 202 -12.21 -5.46 -1.25
CA LEU A 202 -13.08 -4.65 -2.10
C LEU A 202 -13.05 -3.15 -1.73
N ARG A 203 -12.94 -2.82 -0.43
CA ARG A 203 -12.76 -1.44 0.05
C ARG A 203 -11.39 -0.87 -0.32
N LEU A 204 -10.32 -1.65 -0.10
CA LEU A 204 -8.94 -1.29 -0.45
C LEU A 204 -8.76 -1.07 -1.96
N MET A 205 -9.38 -1.90 -2.79
CA MET A 205 -9.38 -1.72 -4.24
C MET A 205 -10.09 -0.41 -4.63
N GLY A 206 -11.26 -0.14 -4.06
CA GLY A 206 -11.97 1.12 -4.25
C GLY A 206 -11.17 2.35 -3.81
N TRP A 207 -10.44 2.27 -2.69
CA TRP A 207 -9.55 3.32 -2.19
C TRP A 207 -8.49 3.74 -3.21
N PHE A 208 -7.85 2.76 -3.86
CA PHE A 208 -6.88 2.98 -4.94
C PHE A 208 -7.50 2.99 -6.35
N LYS A 209 -8.83 3.05 -6.48
CA LYS A 209 -9.58 3.07 -7.75
C LYS A 209 -9.31 1.87 -8.69
N LEU A 210 -8.86 0.73 -8.13
CA LEU A 210 -8.87 -0.58 -8.78
C LEU A 210 -10.32 -1.08 -8.87
N ASN A 211 -10.69 -1.79 -9.94
CA ASN A 211 -12.11 -2.00 -10.27
C ASN A 211 -12.54 -3.44 -10.59
N GLN A 212 -11.63 -4.42 -10.60
CA GLN A 212 -12.02 -5.83 -10.85
C GLN A 212 -11.30 -6.82 -9.93
N LEU A 213 -12.04 -7.48 -9.03
CA LEU A 213 -11.54 -8.56 -8.18
C LEU A 213 -11.90 -9.92 -8.79
N GLN A 214 -10.94 -10.64 -9.36
CA GLN A 214 -11.15 -12.03 -9.79
C GLN A 214 -10.99 -12.97 -8.59
N LEU A 215 -12.05 -13.72 -8.28
CA LEU A 215 -12.04 -14.74 -7.23
C LEU A 215 -12.01 -16.11 -7.91
N HIS A 216 -10.91 -16.83 -7.73
CA HIS A 216 -10.73 -18.19 -8.25
C HIS A 216 -11.26 -19.19 -7.22
N LEU A 217 -12.45 -19.74 -7.50
CA LEU A 217 -13.30 -20.39 -6.50
C LEU A 217 -13.04 -21.89 -6.36
N ASN A 218 -12.25 -22.51 -7.24
CA ASN A 218 -11.84 -23.90 -7.12
C ASN A 218 -10.47 -24.16 -7.71
N ASP A 219 -9.68 -24.99 -7.04
CA ASP A 219 -8.42 -25.53 -7.55
C ASP A 219 -7.97 -26.70 -6.66
N ASN A 220 -6.78 -27.23 -6.93
CA ASN A 220 -6.05 -28.18 -6.12
C ASN A 220 -4.54 -27.87 -6.04
N GLY A 221 -3.91 -28.38 -4.99
CA GLY A 221 -2.44 -28.41 -4.90
C GLY A 221 -1.81 -29.35 -5.95
N PHE A 222 -0.49 -29.35 -6.02
CA PHE A 222 0.24 -30.29 -6.87
C PHE A 222 0.27 -31.71 -6.26
N LYS A 223 0.12 -32.75 -7.09
CA LYS A 223 0.29 -34.15 -6.64
C LYS A 223 1.70 -34.43 -6.10
N GLY A 224 2.73 -33.94 -6.79
CA GLY A 224 4.13 -34.21 -6.44
C GLY A 224 4.39 -35.71 -6.28
N ASN A 225 5.00 -36.10 -5.16
CA ASN A 225 5.31 -37.51 -4.85
C ASN A 225 4.16 -38.28 -4.15
N LYS A 226 2.96 -37.69 -4.00
CA LYS A 226 1.82 -38.38 -3.37
C LYS A 226 1.33 -39.52 -4.29
N PRO A 227 1.10 -40.75 -3.80
CA PRO A 227 0.69 -41.87 -4.67
C PRO A 227 -0.66 -41.66 -5.38
N SER A 228 -1.64 -41.03 -4.73
CA SER A 228 -3.00 -40.81 -5.27
C SER A 228 -3.41 -39.33 -5.20
N TRP A 229 -4.24 -38.90 -6.14
CA TRP A 229 -4.86 -37.57 -6.11
C TRP A 229 -5.83 -37.38 -4.94
N SER A 230 -6.31 -38.46 -4.31
CA SER A 230 -7.12 -38.40 -3.08
C SER A 230 -6.40 -37.75 -1.87
N GLN A 231 -5.07 -37.64 -1.90
CA GLN A 231 -4.25 -37.09 -0.81
C GLN A 231 -3.84 -35.62 -1.01
N VAL A 232 -4.26 -34.99 -2.10
CA VAL A 232 -3.90 -33.60 -2.46
C VAL A 232 -4.89 -32.62 -1.82
N GLN A 233 -4.51 -31.39 -1.51
CA GLN A 233 -5.50 -30.37 -1.14
C GLN A 233 -6.37 -30.03 -2.38
N ALA A 234 -7.68 -29.86 -2.20
CA ALA A 234 -8.57 -29.36 -3.25
C ALA A 234 -9.71 -28.58 -2.60
N GLY A 235 -10.16 -27.51 -3.25
CA GLY A 235 -11.22 -26.63 -2.75
C GLY A 235 -12.27 -26.30 -3.82
N PHE A 236 -13.52 -26.09 -3.38
CA PHE A 236 -14.60 -25.41 -4.09
C PHE A 236 -15.33 -24.51 -3.08
N ARG A 237 -15.39 -23.20 -3.35
CA ARG A 237 -15.69 -22.17 -2.35
C ARG A 237 -17.12 -21.61 -2.36
N LEU A 238 -18.01 -22.09 -3.22
CA LEU A 238 -19.43 -21.72 -3.14
C LEU A 238 -20.26 -22.84 -2.49
N LYS A 239 -21.18 -22.47 -1.61
CA LYS A 239 -22.04 -23.38 -0.85
C LYS A 239 -23.51 -23.06 -1.12
N THR A 240 -24.16 -23.92 -1.90
CA THR A 240 -25.60 -23.86 -2.18
C THR A 240 -26.41 -24.81 -1.28
N ASP A 241 -27.69 -24.50 -1.10
CA ASP A 241 -28.70 -25.39 -0.53
C ASP A 241 -29.28 -26.38 -1.57
N ASN A 242 -28.89 -26.28 -2.85
CA ASN A 242 -29.30 -27.21 -3.90
C ASN A 242 -28.84 -28.65 -3.58
N PRO A 243 -29.78 -29.61 -3.39
CA PRO A 243 -29.44 -30.97 -2.98
C PRO A 243 -28.63 -31.76 -4.02
N GLU A 244 -28.64 -31.36 -5.30
CA GLU A 244 -27.86 -32.02 -6.35
C GLU A 244 -26.35 -31.74 -6.28
N LEU A 245 -25.96 -30.69 -5.54
CA LEU A 245 -24.58 -30.25 -5.30
C LEU A 245 -24.18 -30.33 -3.82
N ALA A 246 -25.02 -30.94 -2.97
CA ALA A 246 -24.77 -31.09 -1.54
C ALA A 246 -23.51 -31.92 -1.26
N GLY A 247 -22.50 -31.28 -0.67
CA GLY A 247 -21.19 -31.89 -0.39
C GLY A 247 -20.09 -31.56 -1.40
N LEU A 248 -20.36 -30.74 -2.42
CA LEU A 248 -19.31 -30.19 -3.30
C LEU A 248 -18.48 -29.09 -2.60
N ALA A 249 -19.14 -28.25 -1.80
CA ALA A 249 -18.50 -27.15 -1.08
C ALA A 249 -17.52 -27.67 -0.01
N SER A 250 -16.37 -27.00 0.12
CA SER A 250 -15.27 -27.50 0.97
C SER A 250 -15.46 -27.22 2.46
N ALA A 251 -15.11 -28.22 3.28
CA ALA A 251 -15.35 -28.21 4.73
C ALA A 251 -14.39 -27.30 5.53
N ASP A 252 -13.26 -26.89 4.95
CA ASP A 252 -12.32 -25.90 5.51
C ASP A 252 -12.79 -24.45 5.32
N GLY A 253 -13.80 -24.21 4.47
CA GLY A 253 -14.46 -22.92 4.31
C GLY A 253 -15.09 -22.74 2.93
N ALA A 254 -16.29 -22.17 2.89
CA ALA A 254 -17.01 -21.82 1.67
C ALA A 254 -17.99 -20.69 1.96
N TYR A 255 -18.28 -19.87 0.96
CA TYR A 255 -19.22 -18.76 1.01
C TYR A 255 -20.61 -19.25 0.65
N ASP A 256 -21.60 -18.89 1.46
CA ASP A 256 -23.01 -19.09 1.11
C ASP A 256 -23.57 -17.89 0.32
N ARG A 257 -24.88 -17.91 0.06
CA ARG A 257 -25.56 -16.86 -0.70
C ARG A 257 -25.50 -15.49 0.00
N ALA A 258 -25.57 -15.45 1.33
CA ALA A 258 -25.54 -14.20 2.09
C ALA A 258 -24.12 -13.61 2.11
N ASP A 259 -23.09 -14.46 2.22
CA ASP A 259 -21.70 -14.01 2.02
C ASP A 259 -21.52 -13.41 0.61
N TRP A 260 -21.97 -14.10 -0.44
CA TRP A 260 -21.81 -13.61 -1.82
C TRP A 260 -22.54 -12.30 -2.09
N ASP A 261 -23.82 -12.19 -1.69
CA ASP A 261 -24.57 -10.94 -1.84
C ASP A 261 -23.90 -9.79 -1.06
N SER A 262 -23.29 -10.07 0.11
CA SER A 262 -22.53 -9.06 0.86
C SER A 262 -21.24 -8.61 0.15
N PHE A 263 -20.60 -9.50 -0.64
CA PHE A 263 -19.45 -9.14 -1.46
C PHE A 263 -19.89 -8.25 -2.61
N GLU A 264 -20.97 -8.61 -3.31
CA GLU A 264 -21.51 -7.83 -4.43
C GLU A 264 -22.01 -6.44 -3.99
N ASP A 265 -22.66 -6.33 -2.82
CA ASP A 265 -23.05 -5.06 -2.20
C ASP A 265 -21.81 -4.21 -1.87
N THR A 266 -20.79 -4.82 -1.27
CA THR A 266 -19.52 -4.13 -0.95
C THR A 266 -18.79 -3.70 -2.23
N ALA A 267 -18.75 -4.54 -3.25
CA ALA A 267 -18.08 -4.25 -4.52
C ALA A 267 -18.75 -3.06 -5.22
N ALA A 268 -20.08 -3.11 -5.40
CA ALA A 268 -20.86 -2.04 -6.00
C ALA A 268 -20.68 -0.70 -5.25
N ALA A 269 -20.71 -0.72 -3.92
CA ALA A 269 -20.51 0.46 -3.09
C ALA A 269 -19.08 1.06 -3.17
N ASN A 270 -18.10 0.32 -3.70
CA ASN A 270 -16.70 0.72 -3.85
C ASN A 270 -16.25 0.90 -5.31
N GLY A 271 -17.16 0.84 -6.28
CA GLY A 271 -16.79 0.92 -7.70
C GLY A 271 -15.92 -0.26 -8.16
N VAL A 272 -16.15 -1.44 -7.59
CA VAL A 272 -15.47 -2.70 -7.94
C VAL A 272 -16.51 -3.68 -8.51
N THR A 273 -16.08 -4.50 -9.46
CA THR A 273 -16.84 -5.65 -9.98
C THR A 273 -16.11 -6.93 -9.59
N ILE A 274 -16.83 -7.92 -9.07
CA ILE A 274 -16.26 -9.25 -8.80
C ILE A 274 -16.28 -10.06 -10.10
N ILE A 275 -15.17 -10.71 -10.46
CA ILE A 275 -15.09 -11.64 -11.59
C ILE A 275 -15.04 -13.05 -10.98
N PRO A 276 -16.17 -13.74 -10.81
CA PRO A 276 -16.18 -15.10 -10.31
C PRO A 276 -15.56 -16.03 -11.34
N GLU A 277 -14.70 -16.92 -10.86
CA GLU A 277 -14.07 -17.95 -11.66
C GLU A 277 -14.37 -19.34 -11.11
N ILE A 278 -14.86 -20.20 -11.99
CA ILE A 278 -15.02 -21.64 -11.76
C ILE A 278 -14.21 -22.34 -12.84
N ASP A 279 -13.04 -22.88 -12.50
CA ASP A 279 -12.09 -23.42 -13.47
C ASP A 279 -12.35 -24.90 -13.78
N ALA A 280 -12.39 -25.21 -15.08
CA ALA A 280 -12.42 -26.53 -15.66
C ALA A 280 -11.97 -26.44 -17.14
N PRO A 281 -11.29 -27.46 -17.71
CA PRO A 281 -11.35 -28.86 -17.30
C PRO A 281 -10.07 -29.43 -16.67
N ALA A 282 -9.02 -28.63 -16.49
CA ALA A 282 -7.98 -28.91 -15.49
C ALA A 282 -8.43 -28.42 -14.10
N HIS A 283 -7.58 -28.47 -13.07
CA HIS A 283 -7.82 -27.88 -11.73
C HIS A 283 -9.15 -28.31 -11.06
N SER A 284 -9.67 -29.46 -11.47
CA SER A 284 -11.06 -29.89 -11.25
C SER A 284 -11.19 -30.97 -10.18
N LEU A 285 -10.15 -31.19 -9.36
CA LEU A 285 -10.14 -32.28 -8.37
C LEU A 285 -11.29 -32.19 -7.35
N ALA A 286 -11.79 -30.99 -7.04
CA ALA A 286 -12.98 -30.83 -6.20
C ALA A 286 -14.24 -31.47 -6.85
N PHE A 287 -14.47 -31.21 -8.13
CA PHE A 287 -15.56 -31.82 -8.90
C PHE A 287 -15.38 -33.33 -9.07
N ILE A 288 -14.15 -33.78 -9.29
CA ILE A 288 -13.81 -35.20 -9.44
C ILE A 288 -13.99 -35.94 -8.11
N ARG A 289 -13.67 -35.33 -6.96
CA ARG A 289 -13.97 -35.90 -5.63
C ARG A 289 -15.46 -36.01 -5.37
N PHE A 290 -16.21 -34.99 -5.76
CA PHE A 290 -17.66 -34.99 -5.66
C PHE A 290 -18.30 -36.08 -6.56
N ARG A 291 -17.75 -36.32 -7.76
CA ARG A 291 -18.26 -37.32 -8.72
C ARG A 291 -17.13 -37.98 -9.52
N PRO A 292 -16.49 -39.05 -9.00
CA PRO A 292 -15.26 -39.64 -9.59
C PRO A 292 -15.36 -40.12 -11.03
N SER A 293 -16.57 -40.46 -11.50
CA SER A 293 -16.79 -40.87 -12.90
C SER A 293 -16.49 -39.78 -13.92
N LEU A 294 -16.50 -38.49 -13.51
CA LEU A 294 -16.21 -37.35 -14.38
C LEU A 294 -14.71 -37.17 -14.66
N GLY A 295 -13.83 -37.73 -13.83
CA GLY A 295 -12.38 -37.57 -13.98
C GLY A 295 -11.75 -38.55 -14.98
N LEU A 296 -10.60 -38.16 -15.54
CA LEU A 296 -9.71 -39.10 -16.22
C LEU A 296 -9.22 -40.19 -15.23
N ASN A 297 -8.81 -41.34 -15.76
CA ASN A 297 -8.29 -42.47 -14.96
C ASN A 297 -9.23 -42.92 -13.82
N ASN A 298 -10.55 -42.88 -14.06
CA ASN A 298 -11.60 -43.17 -13.07
C ASN A 298 -11.54 -42.31 -11.79
N GLY A 299 -11.09 -41.05 -11.93
CA GLY A 299 -10.99 -40.08 -10.84
C GLY A 299 -9.59 -39.97 -10.21
N GLU A 300 -8.61 -40.77 -10.63
CA GLU A 300 -7.19 -40.56 -10.30
C GLU A 300 -6.57 -39.50 -11.22
N SER A 301 -7.17 -38.32 -11.22
CA SER A 301 -6.77 -37.13 -11.96
C SER A 301 -7.37 -35.87 -11.33
N ASP A 302 -6.74 -34.73 -11.54
CA ASP A 302 -7.33 -33.39 -11.41
C ASP A 302 -7.98 -32.89 -12.72
N HIS A 303 -7.79 -33.61 -13.82
CA HIS A 303 -8.36 -33.31 -15.14
C HIS A 303 -9.66 -34.08 -15.37
N LEU A 304 -10.67 -33.36 -15.87
CA LEU A 304 -11.95 -33.92 -16.29
C LEU A 304 -11.84 -34.74 -17.58
N ASP A 305 -12.66 -35.78 -17.70
CA ASP A 305 -12.74 -36.61 -18.90
C ASP A 305 -13.72 -36.01 -19.92
N LEU A 306 -13.20 -35.18 -20.82
CA LEU A 306 -13.99 -34.56 -21.90
C LEU A 306 -14.50 -35.56 -22.95
N SER A 307 -14.14 -36.85 -22.88
CA SER A 307 -14.74 -37.87 -23.77
C SER A 307 -16.16 -38.25 -23.36
N LYS A 308 -16.54 -37.92 -22.12
CA LYS A 308 -17.84 -38.21 -21.51
C LYS A 308 -18.76 -36.98 -21.60
N PRO A 309 -19.95 -37.06 -22.23
CA PRO A 309 -20.87 -35.92 -22.31
C PRO A 309 -21.40 -35.49 -20.93
N GLU A 310 -21.47 -36.40 -19.96
CA GLU A 310 -21.88 -36.10 -18.58
C GLU A 310 -20.91 -35.15 -17.85
N THR A 311 -19.65 -35.07 -18.28
CA THR A 311 -18.64 -34.11 -17.79
C THR A 311 -19.03 -32.68 -18.12
N THR A 312 -19.27 -32.39 -19.39
CA THR A 312 -19.69 -31.06 -19.85
C THR A 312 -21.07 -30.70 -19.33
N ALA A 313 -21.99 -31.67 -19.25
CA ALA A 313 -23.31 -31.46 -18.66
C ALA A 313 -23.25 -31.12 -17.16
N PHE A 314 -22.37 -31.79 -16.39
CA PHE A 314 -22.15 -31.45 -14.99
C PHE A 314 -21.59 -30.05 -14.81
N MET A 315 -20.56 -29.66 -15.57
CA MET A 315 -20.01 -28.31 -15.46
C MET A 315 -21.07 -27.25 -15.81
N LYS A 316 -21.87 -27.46 -16.85
CA LYS A 316 -23.02 -26.58 -17.16
C LYS A 316 -23.98 -26.44 -15.97
N SER A 317 -24.33 -27.53 -15.29
CA SER A 317 -25.19 -27.47 -14.09
C SER A 317 -24.58 -26.69 -12.91
N VAL A 318 -23.24 -26.69 -12.78
CA VAL A 318 -22.55 -25.86 -11.77
C VAL A 318 -22.65 -24.37 -12.13
N PHE A 319 -22.51 -24.01 -13.41
CA PHE A 319 -22.75 -22.63 -13.85
C PHE A 319 -24.24 -22.24 -13.76
N ASP A 320 -25.18 -23.13 -14.05
CA ASP A 320 -26.62 -22.88 -13.92
C ASP A 320 -27.03 -22.53 -12.47
N GLU A 321 -26.39 -23.17 -11.48
CA GLU A 321 -26.60 -22.86 -10.06
C GLU A 321 -26.06 -21.49 -9.66
N PHE A 322 -24.80 -21.19 -9.99
CA PHE A 322 -24.07 -20.07 -9.38
C PHE A 322 -24.07 -18.79 -10.23
N VAL A 323 -24.20 -18.86 -11.56
CA VAL A 323 -24.27 -17.64 -12.40
C VAL A 323 -25.44 -16.71 -12.04
N PRO A 324 -26.63 -17.20 -11.63
CA PRO A 324 -27.71 -16.36 -11.08
C PRO A 324 -27.39 -15.63 -9.76
N TRP A 325 -26.27 -15.93 -9.10
CA TRP A 325 -25.79 -15.20 -7.93
C TRP A 325 -24.96 -13.98 -8.32
N PHE A 326 -24.28 -14.06 -9.47
CA PHE A 326 -23.28 -13.10 -9.89
C PHE A 326 -23.94 -11.86 -10.51
N ARG A 327 -23.66 -10.67 -9.99
CA ARG A 327 -24.14 -9.39 -10.56
C ARG A 327 -23.25 -8.89 -11.69
N SER A 328 -21.98 -9.29 -11.68
CA SER A 328 -21.01 -9.04 -12.75
C SER A 328 -21.56 -9.32 -14.16
N PRO A 329 -21.22 -8.52 -15.18
CA PRO A 329 -21.49 -8.88 -16.58
C PRO A 329 -20.63 -10.05 -17.06
N ASP A 330 -19.50 -10.33 -16.40
CA ASP A 330 -18.47 -11.26 -16.87
C ASP A 330 -18.29 -12.43 -15.87
N VAL A 331 -18.07 -13.63 -16.41
CA VAL A 331 -17.76 -14.85 -15.64
C VAL A 331 -16.58 -15.56 -16.26
N HIS A 332 -15.60 -15.97 -15.44
CA HIS A 332 -14.42 -16.72 -15.90
C HIS A 332 -14.68 -18.22 -15.77
N PHE A 333 -14.32 -19.01 -16.78
CA PHE A 333 -14.44 -20.48 -16.76
C PHE A 333 -13.09 -21.21 -16.76
N GLY A 334 -12.01 -20.46 -16.49
CA GLY A 334 -10.64 -20.94 -16.38
C GLY A 334 -10.11 -21.46 -17.72
N ALA A 335 -10.08 -22.78 -17.88
CA ALA A 335 -9.78 -23.51 -19.10
C ALA A 335 -8.31 -23.44 -19.57
N ASP A 336 -7.38 -23.25 -18.63
CA ASP A 336 -5.96 -23.50 -18.76
C ASP A 336 -5.56 -24.96 -18.49
N GLU A 337 -4.25 -25.20 -18.64
CA GLU A 337 -3.43 -26.41 -18.45
C GLU A 337 -3.91 -27.78 -18.99
N TYR A 338 -5.12 -27.87 -19.56
CA TYR A 338 -5.70 -29.10 -20.13
C TYR A 338 -5.03 -29.51 -21.46
N THR A 339 -3.88 -30.19 -21.36
CA THR A 339 -3.07 -30.61 -22.52
C THR A 339 -3.50 -31.94 -23.16
N VAL A 340 -4.54 -32.60 -22.62
CA VAL A 340 -4.86 -34.02 -22.90
C VAL A 340 -5.47 -34.27 -24.29
N ASP A 341 -6.48 -33.51 -24.70
CA ASP A 341 -7.23 -33.74 -25.94
C ASP A 341 -7.63 -32.41 -26.59
N LYS A 342 -6.85 -31.96 -27.58
CA LYS A 342 -7.05 -30.66 -28.24
C LYS A 342 -8.38 -30.54 -28.99
N PRO A 343 -8.84 -31.55 -29.78
CA PRO A 343 -10.16 -31.51 -30.40
C PRO A 343 -11.32 -31.38 -29.40
N ARG A 344 -11.32 -32.18 -28.33
CA ARG A 344 -12.39 -32.14 -27.31
C ARG A 344 -12.33 -30.87 -26.46
N TYR A 345 -11.13 -30.39 -26.15
CA TYR A 345 -10.94 -29.09 -25.51
C TYR A 345 -11.58 -27.95 -26.31
N LYS A 346 -11.42 -27.90 -27.64
CA LYS A 346 -12.10 -26.90 -28.49
C LYS A 346 -13.62 -26.97 -28.36
N THR A 347 -14.19 -28.18 -28.40
CA THR A 347 -15.64 -28.38 -28.23
C THR A 347 -16.11 -27.88 -26.86
N TYR A 348 -15.42 -28.29 -25.79
CA TYR A 348 -15.72 -27.87 -24.42
C TYR A 348 -15.64 -26.34 -24.26
N PHE A 349 -14.54 -25.72 -24.69
CA PHE A 349 -14.33 -24.27 -24.63
C PHE A 349 -15.48 -23.50 -25.29
N ASN A 350 -15.86 -23.88 -26.52
CA ASN A 350 -16.95 -23.25 -27.25
C ASN A 350 -18.31 -23.50 -26.59
N GLU A 351 -18.55 -24.71 -26.06
CA GLU A 351 -19.81 -25.04 -25.40
C GLU A 351 -19.99 -24.29 -24.08
N MET A 352 -18.93 -24.12 -23.29
CA MET A 352 -18.97 -23.36 -22.03
C MET A 352 -19.11 -21.85 -22.29
N ALA A 353 -18.36 -21.29 -23.25
CA ALA A 353 -18.52 -19.90 -23.67
C ALA A 353 -19.96 -19.60 -24.16
N ALA A 354 -20.53 -20.50 -24.98
CA ALA A 354 -21.92 -20.37 -25.43
C ALA A 354 -22.94 -20.50 -24.29
N HIS A 355 -22.70 -21.38 -23.31
CA HIS A 355 -23.56 -21.58 -22.15
C HIS A 355 -23.59 -20.35 -21.24
N ILE A 356 -22.42 -19.78 -20.94
CA ILE A 356 -22.27 -18.55 -20.14
C ILE A 356 -22.97 -17.37 -20.82
N ARG A 357 -22.87 -17.26 -22.16
CA ARG A 357 -23.62 -16.27 -22.95
C ARG A 357 -25.14 -16.52 -22.93
N ALA A 358 -25.60 -17.77 -22.90
CA ALA A 358 -27.02 -18.09 -22.73
C ALA A 358 -27.56 -17.73 -21.33
N LEU A 359 -26.71 -17.76 -20.31
CA LEU A 359 -26.98 -17.26 -18.95
C LEU A 359 -26.87 -15.72 -18.82
N GLY A 360 -26.69 -15.00 -19.94
CA GLY A 360 -26.67 -13.54 -19.99
C GLY A 360 -25.36 -12.89 -19.56
N LYS A 361 -24.26 -13.64 -19.55
CA LYS A 361 -22.92 -13.18 -19.14
C LYS A 361 -21.92 -13.25 -20.28
N HIS A 362 -20.90 -12.41 -20.26
CA HIS A 362 -19.78 -12.48 -21.21
C HIS A 362 -18.65 -13.36 -20.64
N PRO A 363 -18.16 -14.37 -21.38
CA PRO A 363 -17.21 -15.34 -20.86
C PRO A 363 -15.77 -14.82 -20.84
N ARG A 364 -15.00 -15.28 -19.85
CA ARG A 364 -13.55 -15.09 -19.78
C ARG A 364 -12.82 -16.42 -19.60
N ALA A 365 -11.60 -16.51 -20.10
CA ALA A 365 -10.75 -17.69 -19.99
C ALA A 365 -9.26 -17.30 -19.88
N TRP A 366 -8.45 -18.22 -19.33
CA TRP A 366 -7.00 -18.12 -19.37
C TRP A 366 -6.49 -18.36 -20.79
N GLY A 367 -5.57 -17.50 -21.24
CA GLY A 367 -4.98 -17.60 -22.57
C GLY A 367 -4.07 -18.82 -22.68
N SER A 368 -4.56 -19.90 -23.31
CA SER A 368 -3.81 -21.18 -23.37
C SER A 368 -3.74 -21.83 -24.78
N LEU A 369 -4.22 -21.13 -25.82
CA LEU A 369 -4.42 -21.74 -27.15
C LEU A 369 -3.15 -22.05 -27.95
N SER A 370 -1.98 -21.46 -27.67
CA SER A 370 -0.74 -21.87 -28.38
C SER A 370 -0.35 -23.32 -28.04
N ILE A 371 -0.65 -23.75 -26.82
CA ILE A 371 -0.35 -25.11 -26.33
C ILE A 371 -1.56 -26.02 -26.51
N MET A 372 -2.77 -25.58 -26.16
CA MET A 372 -3.96 -26.44 -26.05
C MET A 372 -4.77 -26.53 -27.35
N ALA A 373 -4.53 -25.66 -28.33
CA ALA A 373 -5.14 -25.77 -29.66
C ALA A 373 -4.22 -26.48 -30.67
N ALA A 374 -4.80 -27.04 -31.74
CA ALA A 374 -4.05 -27.52 -32.91
C ALA A 374 -3.88 -26.40 -33.95
N ASN A 375 -4.93 -25.62 -34.12
CA ASN A 375 -4.99 -24.27 -34.69
C ASN A 375 -6.13 -23.54 -33.94
N THR A 376 -6.25 -22.23 -34.10
CA THR A 376 -7.34 -21.48 -33.43
C THR A 376 -8.60 -21.34 -34.29
N ASP A 377 -8.72 -22.10 -35.38
CA ASP A 377 -9.88 -22.05 -36.28
C ASP A 377 -11.12 -22.65 -35.64
N GLY A 378 -12.22 -21.88 -35.66
CA GLY A 378 -13.49 -22.28 -35.07
C GLY A 378 -13.50 -22.32 -33.54
N TYR A 379 -12.52 -21.70 -32.86
CA TYR A 379 -12.71 -21.28 -31.47
C TYR A 379 -13.63 -20.06 -31.44
N ASP A 380 -14.46 -19.97 -30.40
CA ASP A 380 -15.22 -18.76 -30.10
C ASP A 380 -14.26 -17.57 -29.90
N ARG A 381 -14.61 -16.42 -30.47
CA ARG A 381 -13.85 -15.17 -30.39
C ARG A 381 -14.49 -14.13 -29.46
N ASP A 382 -15.74 -14.35 -29.04
CA ASP A 382 -16.48 -13.53 -28.08
C ASP A 382 -16.18 -13.99 -26.64
N VAL A 383 -14.88 -13.94 -26.30
CA VAL A 383 -14.30 -14.34 -25.01
C VAL A 383 -13.17 -13.36 -24.68
N THR A 384 -13.09 -12.85 -23.44
CA THR A 384 -11.91 -12.07 -23.00
C THR A 384 -10.85 -13.02 -22.46
N MET A 385 -9.61 -12.86 -22.93
CA MET A 385 -8.47 -13.70 -22.55
C MET A 385 -7.62 -13.05 -21.46
N ASN A 386 -7.36 -13.75 -20.36
CA ASN A 386 -6.30 -13.38 -19.44
C ASN A 386 -4.95 -13.85 -20.02
N SER A 387 -4.11 -12.91 -20.46
CA SER A 387 -2.82 -13.18 -21.11
C SER A 387 -1.73 -13.47 -20.06
N TRP A 388 -1.81 -14.65 -19.45
CA TRP A 388 -1.03 -14.99 -18.26
C TRP A 388 0.40 -15.47 -18.55
N ASN A 389 0.62 -16.33 -19.55
CA ASN A 389 1.96 -16.79 -19.90
C ASN A 389 2.20 -16.73 -21.42
N ASN A 390 3.34 -16.16 -21.79
CA ASN A 390 3.69 -15.91 -23.19
C ASN A 390 3.84 -17.18 -24.04
N GLY A 391 4.23 -18.31 -23.43
CA GLY A 391 4.31 -19.62 -24.07
C GLY A 391 2.94 -20.29 -24.24
N TRP A 392 2.07 -20.17 -23.23
CA TRP A 392 0.70 -20.73 -23.26
C TRP A 392 -0.20 -20.02 -24.27
N TYR A 393 -0.27 -18.69 -24.24
CA TYR A 393 -0.87 -17.86 -25.30
C TYR A 393 -0.49 -16.38 -25.11
N GLY A 394 0.69 -15.98 -25.59
CA GLY A 394 1.15 -14.60 -25.49
C GLY A 394 0.27 -13.56 -26.21
N PRO A 395 0.38 -12.27 -25.83
CA PRO A 395 -0.51 -11.20 -26.27
C PRO A 395 -0.49 -10.97 -27.79
N GLN A 396 0.63 -11.26 -28.47
CA GLN A 396 0.72 -11.16 -29.93
C GLN A 396 -0.11 -12.25 -30.62
N ALA A 397 -0.18 -13.45 -30.06
CA ALA A 397 -0.99 -14.55 -30.60
C ALA A 397 -2.49 -14.30 -30.35
N ILE A 398 -2.86 -13.88 -29.14
CA ILE A 398 -4.19 -13.40 -28.76
C ILE A 398 -4.68 -12.29 -29.70
N LYS A 399 -3.84 -11.26 -29.91
CA LYS A 399 -4.14 -10.11 -30.78
C LYS A 399 -4.32 -10.51 -32.24
N ARG A 400 -3.42 -11.35 -32.78
CA ARG A 400 -3.49 -11.90 -34.15
C ARG A 400 -4.80 -12.64 -34.38
N ASP A 401 -5.24 -13.42 -33.38
CA ASP A 401 -6.41 -14.29 -33.48
C ASP A 401 -7.74 -13.57 -33.17
N GLY A 402 -7.68 -12.29 -32.79
CA GLY A 402 -8.84 -11.41 -32.76
C GLY A 402 -9.54 -11.28 -31.41
N TYR A 403 -8.91 -11.67 -30.30
CA TYR A 403 -9.45 -11.52 -28.95
C TYR A 403 -9.25 -10.13 -28.35
N SER A 404 -10.04 -9.83 -27.31
CA SER A 404 -9.74 -8.80 -26.31
C SER A 404 -9.05 -9.46 -25.11
N PHE A 405 -8.15 -8.75 -24.42
CA PHE A 405 -7.33 -9.38 -23.39
C PHE A 405 -6.89 -8.45 -22.26
N ILE A 406 -6.51 -9.07 -21.16
CA ILE A 406 -5.98 -8.46 -19.95
C ILE A 406 -4.52 -8.93 -19.78
N ASN A 407 -3.60 -8.02 -19.45
CA ASN A 407 -2.24 -8.39 -19.08
C ASN A 407 -2.24 -8.95 -17.65
N THR A 408 -2.05 -10.26 -17.53
CA THR A 408 -1.99 -10.96 -16.24
C THR A 408 -0.66 -11.72 -16.12
N ASN A 409 0.42 -11.15 -16.69
CA ASN A 409 1.61 -11.94 -16.99
C ASN A 409 2.40 -12.45 -15.77
N ASP A 410 2.54 -13.77 -15.70
CA ASP A 410 3.23 -14.56 -14.67
C ASP A 410 4.62 -14.04 -14.28
N ALA A 411 5.46 -13.72 -15.26
CA ALA A 411 6.83 -13.30 -15.03
C ALA A 411 6.98 -11.87 -14.46
N LEU A 412 5.88 -11.10 -14.32
CA LEU A 412 5.87 -9.71 -13.83
C LEU A 412 4.80 -9.42 -12.76
N LEU A 413 3.71 -10.20 -12.72
CA LEU A 413 2.47 -9.85 -12.00
C LEU A 413 1.92 -10.98 -11.11
N TYR A 414 2.56 -12.16 -11.06
CA TYR A 414 2.19 -13.23 -10.13
C TYR A 414 2.94 -13.12 -8.81
N ILE A 415 2.24 -13.38 -7.71
CA ILE A 415 2.79 -13.66 -6.39
C ILE A 415 2.38 -15.08 -6.01
N VAL A 416 3.34 -15.95 -5.70
CA VAL A 416 3.08 -17.24 -5.04
C VAL A 416 3.64 -17.17 -3.61
N PRO A 417 2.82 -16.91 -2.57
CA PRO A 417 3.30 -16.58 -1.24
C PRO A 417 4.37 -17.53 -0.69
N PHE A 418 5.54 -16.96 -0.40
CA PHE A 418 6.71 -17.61 0.18
C PHE A 418 7.41 -18.67 -0.70
N ALA A 419 7.03 -18.81 -1.97
CA ALA A 419 7.74 -19.67 -2.92
C ALA A 419 9.07 -19.06 -3.40
N GLY A 420 9.98 -19.94 -3.86
CA GLY A 420 11.22 -19.56 -4.54
C GLY A 420 11.04 -19.18 -6.03
N TYR A 421 9.81 -19.02 -6.49
CA TYR A 421 9.40 -18.69 -7.85
C TYR A 421 8.23 -17.68 -7.79
N TYR A 422 7.81 -17.14 -8.95
CA TYR A 422 6.73 -16.16 -9.11
C TYR A 422 6.61 -15.15 -7.96
N HIS A 423 7.71 -14.43 -7.72
CA HIS A 423 7.77 -13.29 -6.82
C HIS A 423 7.18 -13.62 -5.43
N GLY A 424 7.46 -14.81 -4.88
CA GLY A 424 6.93 -15.24 -3.57
C GLY A 424 7.41 -14.43 -2.37
N ARG A 425 8.18 -13.37 -2.62
CA ARG A 425 8.57 -12.33 -1.67
C ARG A 425 7.78 -11.02 -1.85
N GLY A 426 6.81 -10.96 -2.76
CA GLY A 426 6.10 -9.75 -3.21
C GLY A 426 6.65 -9.27 -4.56
N LEU A 427 5.84 -8.52 -5.32
CA LEU A 427 6.26 -8.00 -6.63
C LEU A 427 7.34 -6.91 -6.47
N ASP A 428 8.20 -6.74 -7.48
CA ASP A 428 9.18 -5.64 -7.52
C ASP A 428 8.47 -4.31 -7.82
N GLY A 429 8.02 -3.65 -6.75
CA GLY A 429 7.34 -2.35 -6.82
C GLY A 429 8.18 -1.25 -7.45
N LYS A 430 9.52 -1.30 -7.35
CA LYS A 430 10.41 -0.30 -7.94
C LYS A 430 10.49 -0.47 -9.44
N TYR A 431 10.73 -1.69 -9.93
CA TYR A 431 10.68 -1.99 -11.36
C TYR A 431 9.30 -1.67 -11.94
N LEU A 432 8.23 -2.09 -11.26
CA LEU A 432 6.86 -1.83 -11.71
C LEU A 432 6.57 -0.32 -11.81
N TYR A 433 7.08 0.49 -10.89
CA TYR A 433 6.90 1.94 -10.91
C TYR A 433 7.77 2.63 -11.97
N ASP A 434 9.05 2.29 -12.05
CA ASP A 434 10.02 2.98 -12.92
C ASP A 434 9.93 2.56 -14.40
N GLN A 435 9.65 1.27 -14.69
CA GLN A 435 9.88 0.66 -16.01
C GLN A 435 8.66 -0.02 -16.63
N TRP A 436 7.69 -0.49 -15.83
CA TRP A 436 6.54 -1.22 -16.35
C TRP A 436 5.37 -0.32 -16.73
N GLU A 437 4.55 -0.78 -17.68
CA GLU A 437 3.25 -0.22 -18.03
C GLU A 437 2.35 -1.38 -18.49
N PRO A 438 1.00 -1.29 -18.44
CA PRO A 438 0.12 -2.43 -18.75
C PRO A 438 0.29 -3.08 -20.14
N HIS A 439 0.89 -2.38 -21.10
CA HIS A 439 1.18 -2.90 -22.45
C HIS A 439 2.53 -3.64 -22.56
N VAL A 440 3.33 -3.66 -21.49
CA VAL A 440 4.66 -4.27 -21.43
C VAL A 440 4.55 -5.74 -21.05
N PHE A 441 5.16 -6.60 -21.87
CA PHE A 441 5.30 -8.04 -21.64
C PHE A 441 6.75 -8.46 -21.92
N PRO A 442 7.32 -9.39 -21.14
CA PRO A 442 8.71 -9.81 -21.29
C PRO A 442 8.93 -10.60 -22.60
N GLY A 443 10.19 -10.85 -22.95
CA GLY A 443 10.53 -11.65 -24.14
C GLY A 443 10.14 -11.00 -25.47
N GLY A 444 10.01 -9.67 -25.53
CA GLY A 444 9.64 -8.95 -26.74
C GLY A 444 8.17 -9.09 -27.16
N GLN A 445 7.30 -9.51 -26.23
CA GLN A 445 5.87 -9.69 -26.51
C GLN A 445 5.02 -8.42 -26.35
N SER A 446 5.57 -7.32 -25.80
CA SER A 446 4.86 -6.05 -25.58
C SER A 446 4.01 -5.60 -26.77
N VAL A 447 2.81 -5.10 -26.47
CA VAL A 447 1.91 -4.51 -27.47
C VAL A 447 2.08 -2.99 -27.52
N ALA A 448 1.47 -2.33 -28.51
CA ALA A 448 1.54 -0.88 -28.63
C ALA A 448 0.85 -0.20 -27.43
N PRO A 449 1.37 0.93 -26.92
CA PRO A 449 0.65 1.76 -25.96
C PRO A 449 -0.74 2.12 -26.51
N GLY A 450 -1.79 1.89 -25.72
CA GLY A 450 -3.17 2.16 -26.14
C GLY A 450 -3.76 1.19 -27.18
N ASP A 451 -3.20 -0.03 -27.32
CA ASP A 451 -3.80 -1.07 -28.16
C ASP A 451 -5.27 -1.32 -27.78
N PRO A 452 -6.24 -1.20 -28.71
CA PRO A 452 -7.66 -1.26 -28.38
C PRO A 452 -8.13 -2.65 -27.92
N ARG A 453 -7.31 -3.70 -28.08
CA ARG A 453 -7.60 -5.04 -27.60
C ARG A 453 -7.11 -5.30 -26.18
N LEU A 454 -6.16 -4.49 -25.69
CA LEU A 454 -5.67 -4.56 -24.32
C LEU A 454 -6.60 -3.75 -23.41
N LEU A 455 -7.43 -4.46 -22.64
CA LEU A 455 -8.42 -3.85 -21.75
C LEU A 455 -7.78 -3.22 -20.50
N GLY A 456 -6.62 -3.73 -20.10
CA GLY A 456 -5.88 -3.33 -18.90
C GLY A 456 -5.00 -4.45 -18.36
N ALA A 457 -4.71 -4.43 -17.06
CA ALA A 457 -3.89 -5.43 -16.40
C ALA A 457 -4.50 -5.93 -15.09
N MET A 458 -3.96 -7.03 -14.58
CA MET A 458 -4.37 -7.69 -13.34
C MET A 458 -3.15 -8.37 -12.72
N SER A 459 -2.86 -8.10 -11.45
CA SER A 459 -1.94 -8.94 -10.66
C SER A 459 -2.67 -10.12 -10.03
N ALA A 460 -1.96 -11.20 -9.74
CA ALA A 460 -2.55 -12.44 -9.24
C ALA A 460 -1.79 -12.98 -8.03
N VAL A 461 -2.52 -13.41 -7.00
CA VAL A 461 -1.99 -14.22 -5.90
C VAL A 461 -2.46 -15.67 -6.09
N TRP A 462 -1.51 -16.58 -6.20
CA TRP A 462 -1.74 -18.01 -6.34
C TRP A 462 -1.22 -18.76 -5.10
N ASN A 463 -2.05 -19.57 -4.45
CA ASN A 463 -1.76 -20.16 -3.14
C ASN A 463 -1.21 -21.60 -3.25
N ASP A 464 -0.30 -21.82 -4.22
CA ASP A 464 0.31 -23.10 -4.61
C ASP A 464 0.82 -23.93 -3.42
N LEU A 465 1.43 -23.25 -2.44
CA LEU A 465 1.98 -23.86 -1.23
C LEU A 465 0.87 -24.21 -0.22
N THR A 466 -0.03 -25.10 -0.63
CA THR A 466 -1.20 -25.57 0.14
C THR A 466 -0.89 -26.13 1.53
N GLU A 467 0.32 -26.65 1.73
CA GLU A 467 0.79 -27.21 3.02
C GLU A 467 1.58 -26.19 3.87
N ALA A 468 1.86 -24.99 3.36
CA ALA A 468 2.62 -23.98 4.09
C ALA A 468 1.74 -23.14 5.03
N THR A 469 2.29 -22.79 6.19
CA THR A 469 1.64 -21.98 7.21
C THR A 469 1.93 -20.49 6.99
N TYR A 470 0.92 -19.76 6.53
CA TYR A 470 0.85 -18.30 6.50
C TYR A 470 -0.62 -17.85 6.63
N THR A 471 -0.82 -16.61 7.05
CA THR A 471 -2.13 -15.98 7.30
C THR A 471 -2.60 -15.13 6.12
N GLU A 472 -3.84 -14.65 6.19
CA GLU A 472 -4.38 -13.70 5.22
C GLU A 472 -3.61 -12.37 5.24
N LEU A 473 -3.11 -11.93 6.40
CA LEU A 473 -2.32 -10.70 6.54
C LEU A 473 -0.89 -10.86 6.01
N ASP A 474 -0.30 -12.06 6.14
CA ASP A 474 0.98 -12.39 5.49
C ASP A 474 0.88 -12.28 3.96
N VAL A 475 -0.26 -12.70 3.38
CA VAL A 475 -0.55 -12.52 1.95
C VAL A 475 -0.74 -11.04 1.62
N HIS A 476 -1.47 -10.29 2.46
CA HIS A 476 -1.65 -8.85 2.26
C HIS A 476 -0.31 -8.11 2.16
N GLY A 477 0.66 -8.40 3.03
CA GLY A 477 1.97 -7.73 3.01
C GLY A 477 2.87 -8.04 1.80
N LEU A 478 2.56 -9.07 1.01
CA LEU A 478 3.21 -9.29 -0.28
C LEU A 478 2.58 -8.45 -1.40
N VAL A 479 1.31 -8.07 -1.26
CA VAL A 479 0.50 -7.33 -2.24
C VAL A 479 0.59 -5.82 -2.02
N GLU A 480 0.42 -5.39 -0.77
CA GLU A 480 0.26 -3.99 -0.36
C GLU A 480 1.32 -3.02 -0.94
N PRO A 481 2.65 -3.34 -0.95
CA PRO A 481 3.67 -2.44 -1.48
C PRO A 481 3.49 -2.04 -2.95
N THR A 482 2.74 -2.85 -3.72
CA THR A 482 2.57 -2.67 -5.16
C THR A 482 1.14 -2.32 -5.56
N PHE A 483 0.17 -2.36 -4.65
CA PHE A 483 -1.23 -2.04 -4.96
C PHE A 483 -1.39 -0.59 -5.42
N GLY A 484 -0.75 0.36 -4.73
CA GLY A 484 -0.67 1.76 -5.15
C GLY A 484 0.07 1.95 -6.47
N VAL A 485 1.16 1.21 -6.72
CA VAL A 485 1.93 1.26 -7.98
C VAL A 485 1.07 0.81 -9.16
N LEU A 486 0.41 -0.33 -9.04
CA LEU A 486 -0.47 -0.90 -10.07
C LEU A 486 -1.65 0.03 -10.36
N ALA A 487 -2.27 0.61 -9.32
CA ALA A 487 -3.29 1.63 -9.46
C ALA A 487 -2.78 2.87 -10.22
N GLN A 488 -1.62 3.42 -9.84
CA GLN A 488 -0.98 4.56 -10.52
C GLN A 488 -0.79 4.28 -12.01
N LYS A 489 -0.19 3.13 -12.35
CA LYS A 489 0.11 2.74 -13.73
C LYS A 489 -1.15 2.56 -14.58
N MET A 490 -2.18 1.92 -14.03
CA MET A 490 -3.41 1.67 -14.80
C MET A 490 -4.37 2.87 -14.85
N TRP A 491 -4.25 3.83 -13.94
CA TRP A 491 -5.05 5.05 -13.92
C TRP A 491 -4.39 6.21 -14.68
N SER A 492 -3.18 6.62 -14.30
CA SER A 492 -2.53 7.85 -14.81
C SER A 492 -1.20 7.62 -15.53
N GLY A 493 -0.63 6.40 -15.48
CA GLY A 493 0.66 6.07 -16.11
C GLY A 493 1.87 6.59 -15.32
N ALA A 494 3.07 6.55 -15.92
CA ALA A 494 4.30 7.03 -15.30
C ALA A 494 4.24 8.51 -14.86
N THR A 495 4.37 8.75 -13.55
CA THR A 495 4.46 10.08 -12.94
C THR A 495 5.86 10.66 -13.15
N SER A 496 5.99 11.59 -14.09
CA SER A 496 7.29 12.22 -14.40
C SER A 496 7.82 13.02 -13.20
N GLY A 497 8.96 12.60 -12.63
CA GLY A 497 9.73 13.38 -11.66
C GLY A 497 9.52 13.06 -10.18
N VAL A 498 8.63 12.11 -9.83
CA VAL A 498 8.51 11.60 -8.45
C VAL A 498 9.34 10.31 -8.32
N PRO A 499 10.34 10.23 -7.43
CA PRO A 499 11.07 8.98 -7.18
C PRO A 499 10.18 7.93 -6.52
N TYR A 500 10.40 6.64 -6.82
CA TYR A 500 9.65 5.53 -6.20
C TYR A 500 9.60 5.59 -4.66
N SER A 501 10.69 5.98 -3.99
CA SER A 501 10.74 6.11 -2.53
C SER A 501 9.79 7.20 -2.00
N ALA A 502 9.66 8.33 -2.71
CA ALA A 502 8.71 9.38 -2.36
C ALA A 502 7.26 8.93 -2.61
N PHE A 503 7.01 8.28 -3.76
CA PHE A 503 5.70 7.70 -4.07
C PHE A 503 5.26 6.66 -3.04
N LEU A 504 6.14 5.72 -2.68
CA LEU A 504 5.87 4.72 -1.65
C LEU A 504 5.66 5.38 -0.28
N GLY A 505 6.38 6.47 0.02
CA GLY A 505 6.14 7.32 1.19
C GLY A 505 4.70 7.89 1.22
N THR A 506 4.18 8.36 0.08
CA THR A 506 2.77 8.77 -0.05
C THR A 506 1.81 7.59 0.14
N VAL A 507 2.06 6.44 -0.50
CA VAL A 507 1.22 5.22 -0.31
C VAL A 507 1.16 4.82 1.18
N ARG A 508 2.30 4.82 1.88
CA ARG A 508 2.40 4.58 3.33
C ARG A 508 1.58 5.57 4.15
N LYS A 509 1.63 6.87 3.80
CA LYS A 509 0.81 7.91 4.45
C LYS A 509 -0.69 7.80 4.14
N LEU A 510 -1.06 7.18 3.02
CA LEU A 510 -2.46 6.90 2.69
C LEU A 510 -2.99 5.63 3.36
N GLY A 511 -2.10 4.65 3.56
CA GLY A 511 -2.44 3.35 4.12
C GLY A 511 -3.56 2.64 3.35
N VAL A 512 -4.31 1.81 4.07
CA VAL A 512 -5.34 0.93 3.51
C VAL A 512 -6.72 1.60 3.31
N GLY A 513 -6.87 2.86 3.74
CA GLY A 513 -8.11 3.64 3.62
C GLY A 513 -9.16 3.37 4.72
N PRO A 514 -10.28 4.11 4.72
CA PRO A 514 -11.29 4.04 5.77
C PRO A 514 -12.22 2.81 5.65
N GLY A 515 -12.79 2.40 6.79
CA GLY A 515 -13.85 1.38 6.86
C GLY A 515 -13.41 -0.08 6.81
N LEU A 516 -12.12 -0.37 6.98
CA LEU A 516 -11.58 -1.73 7.06
C LEU A 516 -11.59 -2.25 8.51
N THR A 517 -11.72 -3.56 8.70
CA THR A 517 -11.83 -4.19 10.04
C THR A 517 -10.89 -5.37 10.27
N LYS A 518 -10.24 -5.87 9.23
CA LYS A 518 -9.36 -7.04 9.23
C LYS A 518 -8.07 -6.84 8.44
N VAL A 519 -8.13 -6.08 7.34
CA VAL A 519 -6.92 -5.65 6.62
C VAL A 519 -6.38 -4.38 7.27
N SER A 520 -5.14 -4.44 7.76
CA SER A 520 -4.38 -3.31 8.28
C SER A 520 -3.12 -3.11 7.44
N THR A 521 -2.52 -1.91 7.49
CA THR A 521 -1.23 -1.70 6.82
C THR A 521 -0.16 -2.61 7.42
N THR A 522 0.55 -3.29 6.55
CA THR A 522 1.83 -3.97 6.82
C THR A 522 3.01 -3.17 6.27
N LEU A 523 2.73 -2.21 5.38
CA LEU A 523 3.62 -1.13 5.00
C LEU A 523 3.93 -0.27 6.22
N THR A 524 4.92 -0.72 6.98
CA THR A 524 5.75 0.18 7.79
C THR A 524 6.14 1.35 6.91
N ALA A 525 5.89 2.56 7.40
CA ALA A 525 6.65 3.69 6.91
C ALA A 525 8.10 3.43 7.33
N SER A 526 9.01 3.21 6.36
CA SER A 526 10.45 3.30 6.59
C SER A 526 10.83 4.78 6.85
N ALA A 527 10.36 5.32 7.97
CA ALA A 527 11.31 5.93 8.87
C ALA A 527 12.15 4.76 9.39
N SER A 528 13.46 4.81 9.13
CA SER A 528 14.41 3.78 9.57
C SER A 528 14.25 3.55 11.06
N GLY A 529 13.71 2.39 11.45
CA GLY A 529 13.61 2.02 12.85
C GLY A 529 12.29 2.30 13.57
N GLU A 530 11.10 2.34 12.95
CA GLU A 530 9.88 2.20 13.76
C GLU A 530 9.84 0.83 14.46
N VAL A 531 9.73 0.82 15.79
CA VAL A 531 9.71 -0.39 16.64
C VAL A 531 8.37 -0.64 17.33
N SER A 532 7.40 0.28 17.19
CA SER A 532 6.08 0.26 17.83
C SER A 532 4.95 -0.42 17.05
N LEU A 533 5.08 -0.61 15.72
CA LEU A 533 3.99 -1.11 14.89
C LEU A 533 3.57 -2.55 15.29
N GLY A 534 2.25 -2.77 15.40
CA GLY A 534 1.63 -4.05 15.74
C GLY A 534 1.92 -4.56 17.15
N LYS A 535 2.51 -3.72 18.01
CA LYS A 535 2.93 -4.10 19.37
C LYS A 535 1.77 -4.10 20.36
N GLN A 536 1.95 -4.86 21.45
CA GLN A 536 0.97 -4.91 22.53
C GLN A 536 0.90 -3.56 23.22
N ALA A 537 -0.29 -2.99 23.29
CA ALA A 537 -0.53 -1.64 23.81
C ALA A 537 -1.64 -1.66 24.88
N THR A 538 -1.53 -0.78 25.86
CA THR A 538 -2.59 -0.52 26.85
C THR A 538 -2.72 0.98 27.11
N ALA A 539 -3.86 1.40 27.64
CA ALA A 539 -4.16 2.80 27.92
C ALA A 539 -4.98 2.93 29.20
N SER A 540 -5.12 4.16 29.71
CA SER A 540 -6.05 4.48 30.80
C SER A 540 -7.52 4.27 30.44
N ALA A 541 -7.85 4.36 29.15
CA ALA A 541 -9.18 4.19 28.57
C ALA A 541 -9.05 4.04 27.03
N GLY A 542 -10.09 3.53 26.38
CA GLY A 542 -10.16 3.39 24.92
C GLY A 542 -9.30 2.27 24.33
N GLU A 543 -9.44 2.03 23.03
CA GLU A 543 -8.72 0.99 22.31
C GLU A 543 -7.26 1.42 22.03
N ALA A 544 -6.34 0.96 22.89
CA ALA A 544 -4.93 1.36 22.81
C ALA A 544 -4.23 0.89 21.52
N ALA A 545 -4.62 -0.25 20.97
CA ALA A 545 -4.02 -0.82 19.76
C ALA A 545 -4.22 0.08 18.52
N ALA A 546 -5.28 0.89 18.49
CA ALA A 546 -5.61 1.79 17.39
C ALA A 546 -4.62 2.96 17.18
N ALA A 547 -3.64 3.14 18.07
CA ALA A 547 -2.52 4.07 17.85
C ALA A 547 -1.26 3.40 17.27
N PHE A 548 -1.28 2.06 17.12
CA PHE A 548 -0.12 1.23 16.78
C PHE A 548 -0.44 0.17 15.69
N ASP A 549 -1.64 0.18 15.12
CA ASP A 549 -2.05 -0.70 14.00
C ASP A 549 -1.57 -0.18 12.63
N GLY A 550 -1.05 1.05 12.59
CA GLY A 550 -0.60 1.77 11.40
C GLY A 550 -1.72 2.36 10.54
N ALA A 551 -2.99 2.06 10.84
CA ALA A 551 -4.12 2.55 10.08
C ALA A 551 -4.42 4.00 10.47
N ARG A 552 -4.17 4.95 9.57
CA ARG A 552 -4.34 6.39 9.87
C ARG A 552 -5.79 6.85 10.01
N THR A 553 -6.76 5.93 9.99
CA THR A 553 -8.22 6.15 10.08
C THR A 553 -8.84 5.50 11.32
N THR A 554 -8.07 4.79 12.13
CA THR A 554 -8.43 4.34 13.48
C THR A 554 -7.73 5.26 14.48
N LYS A 555 -8.36 5.51 15.65
CA LYS A 555 -7.73 6.32 16.70
C LYS A 555 -7.89 5.72 18.07
N TRP A 556 -6.83 5.82 18.88
CA TRP A 556 -6.99 5.79 20.32
C TRP A 556 -7.71 7.06 20.78
N ALA A 557 -8.65 6.93 21.74
CA ALA A 557 -9.31 8.06 22.37
C ALA A 557 -9.52 7.79 23.87
N SER A 558 -9.10 8.72 24.74
CA SER A 558 -9.20 8.57 26.20
C SER A 558 -10.60 8.82 26.76
N GLY A 559 -11.42 9.58 26.02
CA GLY A 559 -12.60 10.24 26.59
C GLY A 559 -12.23 11.40 27.54
N PRO A 560 -13.23 12.07 28.13
CA PRO A 560 -13.07 13.36 28.80
C PRO A 560 -12.13 13.35 30.01
N GLY A 561 -11.36 14.43 30.18
CA GLY A 561 -10.54 14.68 31.37
C GLY A 561 -9.06 14.94 31.09
N ASP A 562 -8.30 15.08 32.18
CA ASP A 562 -6.84 15.27 32.17
C ASP A 562 -6.18 14.02 32.79
N LYS A 563 -4.90 13.76 32.49
CA LYS A 563 -4.12 12.60 33.01
C LYS A 563 -4.42 11.24 32.36
N ALA A 564 -4.96 11.22 31.14
CA ALA A 564 -4.99 10.01 30.33
C ALA A 564 -3.56 9.57 29.94
N TRP A 565 -3.36 8.28 29.74
CA TRP A 565 -2.10 7.73 29.26
C TRP A 565 -2.32 6.62 28.23
N LEU A 566 -1.34 6.47 27.34
CA LEU A 566 -1.25 5.44 26.31
C LEU A 566 0.16 4.86 26.37
N GLN A 567 0.31 3.54 26.28
CA GLN A 567 1.63 2.89 26.30
C GLN A 567 1.72 1.70 25.36
N VAL A 568 2.96 1.38 24.96
CA VAL A 568 3.31 0.22 24.14
C VAL A 568 4.43 -0.60 24.78
N ASP A 569 4.33 -1.92 24.69
CA ASP A 569 5.42 -2.88 24.96
C ASP A 569 6.04 -3.33 23.63
N LEU A 570 7.28 -2.91 23.38
CA LEU A 570 8.03 -3.24 22.17
C LEU A 570 8.40 -4.73 22.08
N GLY A 571 8.19 -5.50 23.16
CA GLY A 571 8.43 -6.94 23.32
C GLY A 571 9.86 -7.29 23.74
N LYS A 572 10.82 -6.39 23.44
CA LYS A 572 12.22 -6.45 23.88
C LYS A 572 12.76 -5.01 24.04
N PRO A 573 13.89 -4.80 24.73
CA PRO A 573 14.54 -3.50 24.76
C PRO A 573 15.07 -3.08 23.37
N PHE A 574 14.88 -1.81 23.02
CA PHE A 574 15.47 -1.13 21.86
C PHE A 574 16.15 0.16 22.32
N ALA A 575 17.17 0.62 21.57
CA ALA A 575 17.75 1.95 21.75
C ALA A 575 16.91 2.96 20.95
N ILE A 576 16.08 3.75 21.64
CA ILE A 576 15.11 4.68 21.05
C ILE A 576 15.51 6.13 21.23
N SER A 577 15.21 6.97 20.24
CA SER A 577 15.64 8.38 20.17
C SER A 577 14.52 9.35 19.86
N GLU A 578 13.38 8.87 19.38
CA GLU A 578 12.31 9.73 18.89
C GLU A 578 10.93 9.08 19.09
N VAL A 579 9.93 9.92 19.32
CA VAL A 579 8.52 9.57 19.23
C VAL A 579 7.83 10.56 18.30
N GLU A 580 7.11 10.05 17.31
CA GLU A 580 6.19 10.84 16.47
C GLU A 580 4.75 10.59 16.90
N LEU A 581 3.93 11.63 16.92
CA LEU A 581 2.51 11.59 17.28
C LEU A 581 1.67 12.21 16.15
N ASP A 582 0.57 11.57 15.75
CA ASP A 582 -0.43 12.14 14.83
C ASP A 582 -1.71 12.42 15.62
N TRP A 583 -1.87 13.66 16.09
CA TRP A 583 -2.99 14.06 16.96
C TRP A 583 -4.29 14.24 16.18
N ALA A 584 -5.36 13.62 16.68
CA ALA A 584 -6.73 13.91 16.25
C ALA A 584 -7.19 15.28 16.81
N PRO A 585 -8.38 15.80 16.43
CA PRO A 585 -8.88 17.09 16.91
C PRO A 585 -8.90 17.24 18.43
N GLU A 586 -9.03 16.13 19.16
CA GLU A 586 -8.90 16.03 20.62
C GLU A 586 -7.42 15.97 21.06
N TYR A 587 -6.62 16.97 20.66
CA TYR A 587 -5.16 16.93 20.85
C TYR A 587 -4.70 17.23 22.29
N GLY A 588 -3.51 16.72 22.66
CA GLY A 588 -2.83 17.10 23.90
C GLY A 588 -2.15 18.47 23.79
N ARG A 589 -2.53 19.42 24.66
CA ARG A 589 -1.88 20.74 24.78
C ARG A 589 -0.54 20.63 25.50
N ASP A 590 -0.55 19.94 26.64
CA ASP A 590 0.62 19.63 27.46
C ASP A 590 0.68 18.11 27.72
N TYR A 591 1.84 17.48 27.53
CA TYR A 591 2.04 16.03 27.72
C TYR A 591 3.52 15.63 27.84
N ASP A 592 3.75 14.44 28.40
CA ASP A 592 5.06 13.85 28.63
C ASP A 592 5.23 12.53 27.88
N ILE A 593 6.44 12.26 27.38
CA ILE A 593 6.89 10.94 26.93
C ILE A 593 7.78 10.35 28.02
N LEU A 594 7.42 9.16 28.49
CA LEU A 594 8.16 8.39 29.47
C LEU A 594 8.59 7.04 28.89
N VAL A 595 9.70 6.51 29.39
CA VAL A 595 10.24 5.21 28.99
C VAL A 595 10.49 4.32 30.21
N SER A 596 10.51 3.01 29.98
CA SER A 596 10.81 2.00 31.01
C SER A 596 11.44 0.75 30.39
N ARG A 597 12.23 0.01 31.18
CA ARG A 597 12.77 -1.31 30.82
C ARG A 597 11.92 -2.47 31.34
N ASP A 598 11.15 -2.26 32.41
CA ASP A 598 10.40 -3.28 33.15
C ASP A 598 8.87 -3.05 33.16
N GLY A 599 8.41 -1.86 32.77
CA GLY A 599 7.00 -1.45 32.81
C GLY A 599 6.57 -0.85 34.15
N GLU A 600 7.43 -0.87 35.17
CA GLU A 600 7.18 -0.42 36.54
C GLU A 600 7.89 0.89 36.86
N ASN A 601 9.18 1.00 36.49
CA ASN A 601 10.03 2.15 36.75
C ASN A 601 10.12 3.04 35.50
N TRP A 602 9.65 4.28 35.62
CA TRP A 602 9.48 5.20 34.48
C TRP A 602 10.31 6.48 34.61
N SER A 603 10.95 6.89 33.52
CA SER A 603 11.65 8.18 33.41
C SER A 603 11.10 9.02 32.24
N THR A 604 10.93 10.32 32.44
CA THR A 604 10.53 11.26 31.37
C THR A 604 11.72 11.55 30.47
N VAL A 605 11.54 11.42 29.16
CA VAL A 605 12.58 11.68 28.13
C VAL A 605 12.25 12.90 27.28
N ALA A 606 10.97 13.22 27.11
CA ALA A 606 10.52 14.43 26.43
C ALA A 606 9.24 15.00 27.08
N ARG A 607 9.02 16.30 26.92
CA ARG A 607 7.84 17.04 27.38
C ARG A 607 7.46 18.08 26.33
N ARG A 608 6.16 18.17 26.00
CA ARG A 608 5.56 19.21 25.17
C ARG A 608 4.60 20.03 26.01
N THR A 609 4.56 21.34 25.78
CA THR A 609 3.58 22.25 26.39
C THR A 609 3.13 23.31 25.37
N GLY A 610 1.94 23.86 25.60
CA GLY A 610 1.41 25.02 24.87
C GLY A 610 0.97 24.75 23.44
N ARG A 611 0.67 23.49 23.06
CA ARG A 611 0.16 23.18 21.71
C ARG A 611 -1.21 23.81 21.48
N GLU A 612 -1.45 24.36 20.29
CA GLU A 612 -2.70 25.10 19.95
C GLU A 612 -3.55 24.43 18.85
N ALA A 613 -3.04 23.36 18.21
CA ALA A 613 -3.69 22.64 17.11
C ALA A 613 -3.44 21.12 17.19
N ALA A 614 -4.13 20.37 16.32
CA ALA A 614 -4.02 18.92 16.10
C ALA A 614 -2.84 18.56 15.15
N GLY A 615 -2.82 17.38 14.55
CA GLY A 615 -1.81 16.97 13.57
C GLY A 615 -0.45 16.54 14.15
N ALA A 616 0.58 16.45 13.29
CA ALA A 616 1.87 15.83 13.60
C ALA A 616 2.72 16.56 14.68
N ASP A 617 3.30 15.81 15.63
CA ASP A 617 4.29 16.31 16.61
C ASP A 617 5.45 15.31 16.75
N THR A 618 6.68 15.76 16.47
CA THR A 618 7.90 14.94 16.63
C THR A 618 8.65 15.36 17.90
N LEU A 619 8.96 14.37 18.75
CA LEU A 619 9.71 14.54 19.99
C LEU A 619 10.99 13.69 19.92
N ALA A 620 12.07 14.31 19.43
CA ALA A 620 13.43 13.76 19.55
C ALA A 620 14.00 13.98 20.96
N PHE A 621 14.77 13.02 21.46
CA PHE A 621 15.41 13.04 22.78
C PHE A 621 16.75 12.28 22.78
N GLU A 622 17.57 12.50 23.82
CA GLU A 622 18.84 11.79 23.98
C GLU A 622 18.61 10.27 24.07
N PRO A 623 19.29 9.43 23.25
CA PRO A 623 18.76 8.10 23.03
C PRO A 623 18.96 7.14 24.21
N VAL A 624 17.95 6.30 24.43
CA VAL A 624 17.76 5.51 25.66
C VAL A 624 17.35 4.08 25.35
N THR A 625 17.88 3.12 26.10
CA THR A 625 17.47 1.71 25.96
C THR A 625 16.22 1.42 26.80
N ALA A 626 15.09 1.19 26.13
CA ALA A 626 13.79 0.96 26.74
C ALA A 626 13.01 -0.18 26.05
N ARG A 627 12.12 -0.84 26.80
CA ARG A 627 11.17 -1.84 26.29
C ARG A 627 9.75 -1.29 26.23
N HIS A 628 9.39 -0.38 27.14
CA HIS A 628 8.07 0.22 27.22
C HIS A 628 8.18 1.73 27.02
N VAL A 629 7.23 2.30 26.28
CA VAL A 629 7.11 3.76 26.06
C VAL A 629 5.69 4.16 26.37
N ARG A 630 5.51 5.29 27.07
CA ARG A 630 4.22 5.80 27.54
C ARG A 630 4.11 7.30 27.28
N LEU A 631 3.02 7.69 26.64
CA LEU A 631 2.52 9.05 26.60
C LEU A 631 1.64 9.30 27.84
N VAL A 632 1.84 10.43 28.52
CA VAL A 632 0.97 10.90 29.62
C VAL A 632 0.50 12.33 29.32
N GLY A 633 -0.79 12.49 29.06
CA GLY A 633 -1.41 13.80 28.84
C GLY A 633 -1.57 14.56 30.15
N THR A 634 -1.06 15.80 30.23
CA THR A 634 -1.15 16.62 31.44
C THR A 634 -2.16 17.76 31.32
N GLN A 635 -2.37 18.28 30.10
CA GLN A 635 -3.50 19.15 29.76
C GLN A 635 -4.01 18.84 28.35
N ALA A 636 -5.31 18.61 28.21
CA ALA A 636 -5.96 18.47 26.90
C ALA A 636 -6.17 19.85 26.25
N GLY A 637 -6.11 19.94 24.92
CA GLY A 637 -6.49 21.15 24.17
C GLY A 637 -7.95 21.52 24.41
N ARG A 638 -8.82 20.51 24.51
CA ARG A 638 -10.22 20.62 24.95
C ARG A 638 -10.53 19.58 26.01
N ARG A 639 -10.62 20.02 27.27
CA ARG A 639 -10.81 19.15 28.46
C ARG A 639 -12.03 18.23 28.40
N HIS A 640 -13.09 18.67 27.73
CA HIS A 640 -14.32 17.88 27.55
C HIS A 640 -14.17 16.74 26.55
N ASP A 641 -13.17 16.81 25.66
CA ASP A 641 -12.98 15.85 24.58
C ASP A 641 -11.89 14.83 24.97
N GLY A 642 -10.88 15.30 25.71
CA GLY A 642 -9.79 14.47 26.23
C GLY A 642 -8.58 14.46 25.30
N TYR A 643 -8.05 13.26 25.04
CA TYR A 643 -6.89 13.01 24.19
C TYR A 643 -7.25 11.96 23.14
N ALA A 644 -6.89 12.18 21.88
CA ALA A 644 -7.00 11.17 20.83
C ALA A 644 -5.86 11.26 19.82
N LEU A 645 -5.39 10.09 19.36
CA LEU A 645 -4.25 9.93 18.45
C LEU A 645 -4.61 8.94 17.34
N TRP A 646 -4.34 9.34 16.10
CA TRP A 646 -4.32 8.45 14.94
C TRP A 646 -3.08 7.54 14.96
N SER A 647 -1.96 8.00 15.49
CA SER A 647 -0.79 7.15 15.70
C SER A 647 0.16 7.67 16.78
N MET A 648 0.88 6.74 17.41
CA MET A 648 2.06 7.00 18.22
C MET A 648 3.19 6.08 17.73
N ARG A 649 4.21 6.64 17.08
CA ARG A 649 5.33 5.89 16.53
C ARG A 649 6.53 6.04 17.46
N VAL A 650 7.17 4.94 17.83
CA VAL A 650 8.43 4.91 18.59
C VAL A 650 9.54 4.51 17.63
N LEU A 651 10.58 5.34 17.53
CA LEU A 651 11.67 5.11 16.61
C LEU A 651 12.96 4.77 17.36
N GLU A 652 13.62 3.68 16.95
CA GLU A 652 14.99 3.39 17.33
C GLU A 652 15.98 4.39 16.71
N VAL A 653 17.21 4.42 17.23
CA VAL A 653 18.29 5.26 16.70
C VAL A 653 18.43 4.99 15.19
N PRO A 654 18.24 6.02 14.33
CA PRO A 654 18.18 5.83 12.89
C PRO A 654 19.42 5.14 12.31
N ASP A 655 19.17 4.26 11.34
CA ASP A 655 20.23 3.82 10.44
C ASP A 655 20.58 4.97 9.48
N LEU A 656 21.80 5.47 9.63
CA LEU A 656 22.39 6.51 8.79
C LEU A 656 22.73 5.99 7.39
N ALA A 657 22.85 4.67 7.22
CA ALA A 657 23.14 4.02 5.94
C ALA A 657 21.91 3.85 5.03
N LEU A 658 20.70 3.79 5.59
CA LEU A 658 19.49 3.48 4.83
C LEU A 658 19.29 4.44 3.65
N HIS A 659 19.11 3.86 2.46
CA HIS A 659 18.94 4.51 1.16
C HIS A 659 20.07 5.50 0.78
N ARG A 660 21.25 5.39 1.38
CA ARG A 660 22.41 6.20 1.01
C ARG A 660 23.10 5.68 -0.26
N PRO A 661 23.88 6.52 -0.96
CA PRO A 661 24.75 6.06 -2.03
C PRO A 661 25.77 5.05 -1.51
N THR A 662 25.62 3.80 -1.92
CA THR A 662 26.46 2.68 -1.50
C THR A 662 27.25 2.18 -2.70
N THR A 663 28.54 1.92 -2.51
CA THR A 663 29.44 1.44 -3.57
C THR A 663 30.27 0.28 -3.05
N ALA A 664 30.74 -0.59 -3.95
CA ALA A 664 31.57 -1.74 -3.61
C ALA A 664 32.70 -1.94 -4.60
N SER A 665 33.69 -2.74 -4.20
CA SER A 665 34.79 -3.21 -5.04
C SER A 665 34.31 -4.04 -6.25
N SER A 666 33.19 -4.77 -6.09
CA SER A 666 32.51 -5.49 -7.16
C SER A 666 31.10 -5.93 -6.76
N SER A 667 30.35 -6.42 -7.75
CA SER A 667 29.16 -7.26 -7.57
C SER A 667 29.32 -8.57 -8.33
N GLU A 668 28.78 -9.67 -7.80
CA GLU A 668 28.74 -11.00 -8.43
C GLU A 668 27.96 -10.97 -9.75
N VAL A 669 26.78 -10.34 -9.72
CA VAL A 669 25.89 -10.07 -10.86
C VAL A 669 25.17 -8.73 -10.66
N PRO A 670 24.64 -8.07 -11.72
CA PRO A 670 23.98 -6.78 -11.60
C PRO A 670 22.77 -6.72 -10.65
N SER A 671 22.10 -7.85 -10.39
CA SER A 671 20.99 -7.92 -9.42
C SER A 671 21.44 -8.01 -7.95
N LEU A 672 22.74 -8.22 -7.68
CA LEU A 672 23.34 -8.25 -6.34
C LEU A 672 24.23 -7.02 -6.12
N ALA A 673 23.67 -5.86 -6.45
CA ALA A 673 24.29 -4.55 -6.42
C ALA A 673 24.56 -4.08 -4.97
N PRO A 674 25.52 -3.18 -4.72
CA PRO A 674 25.87 -2.73 -3.36
C PRO A 674 24.72 -2.02 -2.62
N GLU A 675 23.81 -1.37 -3.34
CA GLU A 675 22.67 -0.66 -2.78
C GLU A 675 21.73 -1.60 -2.00
N ASN A 676 21.67 -2.89 -2.39
CA ASN A 676 20.90 -3.94 -1.73
C ASN A 676 21.33 -4.24 -0.27
N ALA A 677 22.51 -3.79 0.17
CA ALA A 677 22.88 -3.91 1.59
C ALA A 677 22.38 -2.72 2.43
N THR A 678 21.72 -1.74 1.81
CA THR A 678 21.32 -0.46 2.41
C THR A 678 19.92 -0.02 1.96
N ASP A 679 19.13 -0.91 1.37
CA ASP A 679 17.76 -0.62 0.90
C ASP A 679 16.69 -0.90 1.97
N GLY A 680 17.05 -1.55 3.07
CA GLY A 680 16.12 -1.94 4.15
C GLY A 680 15.21 -3.10 3.78
N ASP A 681 15.49 -3.82 2.70
CA ASP A 681 14.76 -5.01 2.27
C ASP A 681 15.51 -6.29 2.69
N PRO A 682 15.05 -7.04 3.72
CA PRO A 682 15.72 -8.26 4.18
C PRO A 682 15.67 -9.41 3.15
N ARG A 683 15.07 -9.20 1.97
CA ARG A 683 14.90 -10.17 0.88
C ARG A 683 15.95 -9.96 -0.23
N THR A 684 16.60 -8.79 -0.28
CA THR A 684 17.73 -8.50 -1.18
C THR A 684 19.07 -8.77 -0.47
N ARG A 685 20.18 -8.67 -1.19
CA ARG A 685 21.56 -8.68 -0.65
C ARG A 685 22.56 -8.12 -1.65
N TRP A 686 23.64 -7.53 -1.16
CA TRP A 686 24.86 -7.35 -1.95
C TRP A 686 25.67 -8.65 -1.94
N ALA A 687 26.33 -8.98 -3.06
CA ALA A 687 27.31 -10.05 -3.13
C ALA A 687 28.51 -9.63 -3.97
N SER A 688 29.72 -9.86 -3.49
CA SER A 688 30.98 -9.55 -4.18
C SER A 688 31.55 -10.71 -5.00
N ALA A 689 32.51 -10.41 -5.86
CA ALA A 689 33.32 -11.42 -6.55
C ALA A 689 34.09 -12.33 -5.56
N TYR A 690 34.40 -13.55 -6.00
CA TYR A 690 34.88 -14.64 -5.13
C TYR A 690 36.38 -14.55 -4.79
N ARG A 691 36.82 -13.44 -4.18
CA ARG A 691 38.19 -13.19 -3.73
C ARG A 691 38.23 -12.46 -2.39
N ASP A 692 39.35 -12.61 -1.67
CA ASP A 692 39.60 -11.84 -0.44
C ASP A 692 39.91 -10.36 -0.79
N GLY A 693 39.75 -9.43 0.15
CA GLY A 693 40.05 -8.00 -0.05
C GLY A 693 38.91 -7.14 -0.58
N GLU A 694 37.75 -7.73 -0.89
CA GLU A 694 36.56 -6.97 -1.33
C GLU A 694 36.01 -6.07 -0.21
N TRP A 695 35.36 -4.97 -0.60
CA TRP A 695 34.80 -3.98 0.31
C TRP A 695 33.45 -3.46 -0.18
N ILE A 696 32.66 -2.96 0.77
CA ILE A 696 31.45 -2.17 0.54
C ILE A 696 31.50 -0.92 1.44
N GLN A 697 31.11 0.23 0.90
CA GLN A 697 31.13 1.51 1.61
C GLN A 697 29.88 2.34 1.33
N VAL A 698 29.52 3.19 2.29
CA VAL A 698 28.35 4.06 2.25
C VAL A 698 28.77 5.53 2.36
N ASP A 699 28.19 6.40 1.54
CA ASP A 699 28.28 7.87 1.67
C ASP A 699 27.11 8.40 2.52
N LEU A 700 27.36 8.82 3.75
CA LEU A 700 26.33 9.38 4.63
C LEU A 700 25.84 10.77 4.17
N GLY A 701 26.40 11.31 3.08
CA GLY A 701 26.06 12.60 2.45
C GLY A 701 26.72 13.81 3.11
N SER A 702 26.96 13.73 4.42
CA SER A 702 27.69 14.72 5.22
C SER A 702 28.39 14.02 6.41
N PRO A 703 29.34 14.68 7.10
CA PRO A 703 29.94 14.12 8.31
C PRO A 703 28.88 13.87 9.39
N GLN A 704 28.74 12.61 9.82
CA GLN A 704 27.85 12.16 10.88
C GLN A 704 28.66 11.53 12.02
N THR A 705 28.14 11.55 13.24
CA THR A 705 28.72 10.78 14.34
C THR A 705 28.28 9.33 14.24
N VAL A 706 29.25 8.42 14.20
CA VAL A 706 29.06 6.96 14.11
C VAL A 706 29.65 6.31 15.36
N GLN A 707 28.92 5.34 15.93
CA GLN A 707 29.37 4.56 17.08
C GLN A 707 29.11 3.05 16.94
N ARG A 708 28.15 2.66 16.10
CA ARG A 708 27.71 1.27 15.93
C ARG A 708 27.58 0.93 14.45
N VAL A 709 27.92 -0.30 14.10
CA VAL A 709 27.69 -0.92 12.79
C VAL A 709 27.02 -2.26 13.01
N LEU A 710 26.03 -2.62 12.19
CA LEU A 710 25.53 -3.98 12.08
C LEU A 710 25.83 -4.51 10.69
N LEU A 711 26.29 -5.76 10.63
CA LEU A 711 26.47 -6.51 9.39
C LEU A 711 25.62 -7.77 9.48
N ASP A 712 24.53 -7.83 8.71
CA ASP A 712 23.75 -9.05 8.56
C ASP A 712 24.29 -9.86 7.38
N TRP A 713 25.00 -10.94 7.70
CA TRP A 713 25.70 -11.78 6.74
C TRP A 713 24.80 -12.91 6.23
N GLU A 714 24.83 -13.11 4.90
CA GLU A 714 24.44 -14.38 4.28
C GLU A 714 25.47 -15.47 4.66
N THR A 715 25.22 -16.74 4.31
CA THR A 715 26.16 -17.86 4.46
C THR A 715 27.59 -17.52 4.01
N ALA A 716 27.73 -16.80 2.89
CA ALA A 716 29.00 -16.33 2.34
C ALA A 716 29.50 -15.07 3.10
N SER A 717 30.15 -15.30 4.24
CA SER A 717 30.48 -14.25 5.22
C SER A 717 31.97 -13.92 5.37
N GLY A 718 32.29 -12.77 5.98
CA GLY A 718 33.66 -12.41 6.33
C GLY A 718 34.14 -13.11 7.60
N ARG A 719 35.30 -13.78 7.58
CA ARG A 719 35.99 -14.30 8.78
C ARG A 719 36.75 -13.17 9.46
N ASP A 720 37.53 -12.45 8.67
CA ASP A 720 38.35 -11.31 9.08
C ASP A 720 37.97 -10.10 8.24
N TYR A 721 37.68 -8.97 8.88
CA TYR A 721 37.35 -7.71 8.21
C TYR A 721 37.57 -6.51 9.14
N ASP A 722 37.72 -5.32 8.56
CA ASP A 722 37.86 -4.06 9.28
C ASP A 722 36.65 -3.15 9.03
N ILE A 723 36.20 -2.45 10.07
CA ILE A 723 35.33 -1.28 9.93
C ILE A 723 36.22 -0.05 9.84
N GLN A 724 36.04 0.72 8.77
CA GLN A 724 36.85 1.89 8.45
C GLN A 724 35.97 3.10 8.20
N VAL A 725 36.49 4.29 8.51
CA VAL A 725 35.80 5.57 8.28
C VAL A 725 36.68 6.54 7.49
N SER A 726 36.05 7.50 6.81
CA SER A 726 36.71 8.50 5.98
C SER A 726 35.86 9.78 5.83
N ASP A 727 36.49 10.92 5.56
CA ASP A 727 35.81 12.18 5.22
C ASP A 727 35.75 12.44 3.70
N ASP A 728 36.60 11.77 2.92
CA ASP A 728 36.88 12.05 1.50
C ASP A 728 36.75 10.81 0.58
N ALA A 729 36.42 9.64 1.14
CA ALA A 729 36.41 8.32 0.51
C ALA A 729 37.76 7.82 -0.06
N ALA A 730 38.85 8.57 0.15
CA ALA A 730 40.20 8.22 -0.32
C ALA A 730 41.14 7.86 0.84
N SER A 731 41.05 8.60 1.94
CA SER A 731 41.86 8.49 3.15
C SER A 731 41.05 7.74 4.23
N TRP A 732 41.44 6.50 4.52
CA TRP A 732 40.67 5.60 5.39
C TRP A 732 41.37 5.32 6.73
N LYS A 733 40.60 5.36 7.82
CA LYS A 733 41.03 5.02 9.17
C LYS A 733 40.24 3.82 9.68
N THR A 734 40.92 2.72 10.04
CA THR A 734 40.28 1.62 10.77
C THR A 734 39.86 2.07 12.17
N VAL A 735 38.60 1.81 12.53
CA VAL A 735 38.02 2.11 13.85
C VAL A 735 37.74 0.85 14.66
N LEU A 736 37.58 -0.30 13.99
CA LEU A 736 37.47 -1.62 14.58
C LEU A 736 38.03 -2.68 13.64
N SER A 737 38.78 -3.66 14.17
CA SER A 737 39.19 -4.86 13.45
C SER A 737 38.53 -6.08 14.05
N VAL A 738 37.83 -6.85 13.21
CA VAL A 738 37.15 -8.09 13.61
C VAL A 738 37.88 -9.27 12.98
N ARG A 739 38.15 -10.32 13.77
CA ARG A 739 38.93 -11.48 13.36
C ARG A 739 38.28 -12.78 13.81
N ASP A 740 38.60 -13.87 13.13
CA ASP A 740 38.25 -15.25 13.48
C ASP A 740 36.75 -15.50 13.72
N ARG A 741 35.88 -14.81 12.97
CA ARG A 741 34.43 -15.06 12.98
C ARG A 741 34.09 -16.43 12.38
N PRO A 742 33.07 -17.13 12.91
CA PRO A 742 32.66 -18.45 12.42
C PRO A 742 32.01 -18.39 11.03
N GLU A 743 32.07 -19.51 10.31
CA GLU A 743 31.36 -19.69 9.03
C GLU A 743 29.83 -19.67 9.20
N GLY A 744 29.13 -19.30 8.14
CA GLY A 744 27.66 -19.24 8.08
C GLY A 744 27.08 -17.84 8.20
N ALA A 745 25.75 -17.78 8.09
CA ALA A 745 24.94 -16.57 8.21
C ALA A 745 24.84 -16.14 9.67
N ARG A 746 24.95 -14.82 9.93
CA ARG A 746 24.93 -14.23 11.28
C ARG A 746 24.80 -12.71 11.22
N VAL A 747 24.30 -12.11 12.29
CA VAL A 747 24.41 -10.67 12.53
C VAL A 747 25.65 -10.41 13.39
N ASP A 748 26.62 -9.67 12.85
CA ASP A 748 27.71 -9.10 13.64
C ASP A 748 27.32 -7.68 14.08
N GLU A 749 26.95 -7.51 15.35
CA GLU A 749 26.78 -6.19 15.97
C GLU A 749 28.12 -5.69 16.53
N LEU A 750 28.52 -4.48 16.11
CA LEU A 750 29.84 -3.92 16.32
C LEU A 750 29.74 -2.51 16.89
N THR A 751 30.45 -2.25 18.00
CA THR A 751 30.46 -0.94 18.66
C THR A 751 31.89 -0.45 18.88
N PHE A 752 32.09 0.86 18.82
CA PHE A 752 33.40 1.51 18.96
C PHE A 752 33.25 2.89 19.61
N ALA A 753 34.37 3.60 19.82
CA ALA A 753 34.32 4.98 20.33
C ALA A 753 33.66 5.91 19.28
N PRO A 754 32.79 6.86 19.68
CA PRO A 754 32.15 7.78 18.74
C PRO A 754 33.17 8.50 17.85
N VAL A 755 32.91 8.49 16.54
CA VAL A 755 33.77 9.12 15.54
C VAL A 755 32.89 9.87 14.54
N THR A 756 33.25 11.12 14.24
CA THR A 756 32.61 11.86 13.14
C THR A 756 33.29 11.51 11.83
N ALA A 757 32.52 11.11 10.82
CA ALA A 757 33.00 10.80 9.47
C ALA A 757 31.86 10.91 8.45
N ARG A 758 32.18 11.11 7.16
CA ARG A 758 31.18 11.10 6.08
C ARG A 758 30.97 9.71 5.46
N TYR A 759 32.00 8.87 5.44
CA TYR A 759 32.00 7.57 4.81
C TYR A 759 32.32 6.48 5.82
N VAL A 760 31.68 5.32 5.69
CA VAL A 760 31.98 4.11 6.46
C VAL A 760 32.10 2.92 5.50
N ARG A 761 33.05 2.03 5.76
CA ARG A 761 33.37 0.88 4.91
C ARG A 761 33.57 -0.38 5.73
N MET A 762 32.98 -1.48 5.27
CA MET A 762 33.41 -2.83 5.63
C MET A 762 34.49 -3.25 4.62
N GLN A 763 35.73 -3.42 5.11
CA GLN A 763 36.87 -3.87 4.34
C GLN A 763 37.14 -5.33 4.66
N GLY A 764 36.81 -6.24 3.74
CA GLY A 764 37.10 -7.67 3.88
C GLY A 764 38.61 -7.93 3.89
N VAL A 765 39.05 -8.85 4.76
CA VAL A 765 40.44 -9.33 4.85
C VAL A 765 40.50 -10.84 4.53
N LYS A 766 39.58 -11.63 5.08
CA LYS A 766 39.45 -13.07 4.81
C LYS A 766 38.00 -13.51 4.78
N ARG A 767 37.61 -14.30 3.78
CA ARG A 767 36.28 -14.94 3.68
C ARG A 767 36.20 -16.22 4.51
N THR A 768 35.01 -16.61 4.93
CA THR A 768 34.75 -17.90 5.60
C THR A 768 34.74 -19.07 4.62
N SER A 769 34.26 -18.86 3.38
CA SER A 769 34.09 -19.90 2.36
C SER A 769 34.79 -19.57 1.03
N SER A 770 34.56 -20.38 -0.01
CA SER A 770 35.04 -20.14 -1.38
C SER A 770 34.24 -19.07 -2.14
N PHE A 771 33.01 -18.78 -1.73
CA PHE A 771 32.15 -17.71 -2.26
C PHE A 771 32.60 -16.33 -1.80
N GLY A 772 32.06 -15.25 -2.37
CA GLY A 772 32.40 -13.87 -2.02
C GLY A 772 31.98 -13.46 -0.59
N TYR A 773 32.08 -12.16 -0.30
CA TYR A 773 31.37 -11.56 0.83
C TYR A 773 29.94 -11.22 0.40
N SER A 774 28.95 -11.52 1.24
CA SER A 774 27.54 -11.24 0.99
C SER A 774 26.83 -10.71 2.23
N LEU A 775 26.11 -9.59 2.08
CA LEU A 775 25.39 -8.91 3.16
C LEU A 775 23.95 -8.65 2.77
N HIS A 776 23.02 -9.06 3.65
CA HIS A 776 21.62 -8.64 3.62
C HIS A 776 21.45 -7.21 4.15
N SER A 777 22.28 -6.79 5.11
CA SER A 777 22.24 -5.42 5.66
C SER A 777 23.63 -4.93 6.12
N PHE A 778 23.90 -3.65 5.91
CA PHE A 778 25.03 -2.89 6.43
C PHE A 778 24.53 -1.58 7.04
N GLU A 779 24.17 -1.63 8.33
CA GLU A 779 23.64 -0.49 9.07
C GLU A 779 24.76 0.30 9.76
N ILE A 780 24.58 1.62 9.86
CA ILE A 780 25.52 2.57 10.47
C ILE A 780 24.72 3.45 11.43
N ARG A 781 25.02 3.43 12.72
CA ARG A 781 24.23 4.14 13.73
C ARG A 781 25.09 5.00 14.66
N SER A 782 24.49 6.07 15.16
CA SER A 782 25.18 7.07 16.00
C SER A 782 25.38 6.64 17.45
N LEU A 783 24.71 5.57 17.93
CA LEU A 783 24.85 5.05 19.30
C LEU A 783 25.05 3.54 19.42
N SER A 784 25.76 3.16 20.47
CA SER A 784 25.74 1.82 21.08
C SER A 784 24.56 1.70 22.07
N PRO A 785 23.85 0.56 22.16
CA PRO A 785 23.12 0.25 23.38
C PRO A 785 24.11 0.24 24.56
N GLN A 786 23.70 0.77 25.72
CA GLN A 786 24.46 0.61 26.96
C GLN A 786 24.38 -0.87 27.37
N PRO A 787 25.51 -1.57 27.62
CA PRO A 787 25.47 -2.90 28.20
C PRO A 787 24.78 -2.84 29.58
N ASP A 788 24.08 -3.91 29.93
CA ASP A 788 23.35 -3.97 31.20
C ASP A 788 24.29 -3.76 32.40
N PRO A 789 23.86 -3.00 33.44
CA PRO A 789 24.50 -3.09 34.75
C PRO A 789 24.35 -4.53 35.25
N ALA A 790 25.48 -5.17 35.55
CA ALA A 790 25.56 -6.53 36.09
C ALA A 790 25.12 -6.62 37.56
#